data_AF-A0A2I9DIZ9-F1
#
_entry.id   AF-A0A2I9DIZ9-F1
#
_cell.length_a   1.000
_cell.length_b   1.000
_cell.length_c   1.000
_cell.angle_alpha   90.00
_cell.angle_beta   90.00
_cell.angle_gamma   90.00
#
_symmetry.space_group_name_H-M   'P 1'
#
loop_
_entity.id
_entity.type
_entity.pdbx_description
1 polymer ?
#
loop_
_entity_poly.entity_id
_entity_poly.type
_entity_poly.pdbx_seq_one_letter_code
_entity_poly.pdbx_strand_id
1 'polypeptide(L)'
;MFENRIEFLPNYKILELPENDLEVVCDLARFIVDSDTAKVALLKLSNDHEELLQLESSGSKIENLLADLFCTDTADYFLIDDFNNRKIFGSSVDHCHKHPKFVWIATLPESKNYGQEIICIYDEIPKKLVDKQIQALKSLVNQTGSLFAFHKKQTELDFEKTFVDNKNITIGNYLEANGTGFWHWDLSSMNLTLGTMSLEILGYQREELNIRTLADWIELVYYFDQEKFIERFGNWSNNNLLEEELECRMVHKSGEIVFLNIKISESRINDKAVLTELDGEIQDITTQKKVWEQIDLINPGYTSVLQAGYNWLTIVDIDGNYIYVNKALEKALGYSSEELIGQNIFSFVHESDNGKAANHFSKFINNKPFVSKPFRFRCKNGSWKWIEILMVDLYDDPMIQGIVINARDITERVLINKEIKASEEKHRLLFNTSPFPKYILEPNSFKIVDVNDAMLQFYGYTREELLTMSAKDLRPNEEIDKLVQGVKDFQFQTGTMKSGIYTHKKKDGELVKMEIVGQHLVLDQIKCILVTCNDVTDREAYLNNLKQSELKLKSATTIAKLGYWSVDPIDLSFVCSDEFYKIWGRNPETFNFSFETFMDTIHPEDKEVLTSENDKAILQKRKYEVVYRIILPDNSIKWIQHVGQPINGPDGNYTKLEGTVQDITDLKSTQLQIEKTNEEKNNILESIGDAFISVDHNWTVTYWNSVAEKVLMVEKDDIMGKNLWNVMENHIESKAFLKYYKSIHSGNTIYFQDYFSSFNKWLEVSAYPSENNLSLYIRDISDKQHNEFAIQKQNDKLREIAWTQSHVVRAPLARLMGVVDLFREGLLDENEKKPMLDHIYTSAIELDDIIQEIVSKSQSVISNE
;
A
#
# COMPACT_ATOMS: atom_id res chain seq x y z
N MET A 1 -5.10 0.46 32.22
CA MET A 1 -3.99 -0.34 31.64
C MET A 1 -2.88 -0.61 32.69
N PHE A 2 -3.12 -0.38 33.99
CA PHE A 2 -2.07 -0.26 35.02
C PHE A 2 -2.26 -1.19 36.24
N GLU A 3 -2.82 -2.38 36.05
CA GLU A 3 -2.95 -3.38 37.15
C GLU A 3 -2.10 -4.65 36.96
N ASN A 4 -1.20 -4.67 35.98
CA ASN A 4 -0.24 -5.78 35.88
C ASN A 4 0.99 -5.46 36.73
N ARG A 5 1.02 -6.00 37.96
CA ARG A 5 2.25 -6.13 38.76
C ARG A 5 3.40 -6.57 37.84
N ILE A 6 4.57 -5.94 37.99
CA ILE A 6 5.78 -6.31 37.25
C ILE A 6 6.09 -7.78 37.58
N GLU A 7 5.86 -8.70 36.64
CA GLU A 7 5.91 -10.15 36.90
C GLU A 7 7.26 -10.63 37.47
N PHE A 8 8.34 -9.87 37.24
CA PHE A 8 9.70 -10.19 37.73
C PHE A 8 10.14 -9.37 38.97
N LEU A 9 9.33 -8.42 39.45
CA LEU A 9 9.54 -7.67 40.70
C LEU A 9 8.24 -7.59 41.57
N PRO A 10 7.53 -8.71 41.82
CA PRO A 10 6.24 -8.70 42.50
C PRO A 10 6.25 -8.20 43.95
N ASN A 11 7.40 -8.23 44.63
CA ASN A 11 7.49 -7.92 46.05
C ASN A 11 7.80 -6.43 46.36
N TYR A 12 8.09 -5.61 45.35
CA TYR A 12 8.39 -4.18 45.54
C TYR A 12 7.12 -3.32 45.43
N LYS A 13 7.00 -2.32 46.33
CA LYS A 13 5.85 -1.40 46.34
C LYS A 13 6.00 -0.37 45.21
N ILE A 14 4.96 -0.23 44.37
CA ILE A 14 4.90 0.78 43.30
C ILE A 14 4.71 2.16 43.91
N LEU A 15 5.46 3.14 43.43
CA LEU A 15 5.31 4.55 43.78
C LEU A 15 4.35 5.23 42.78
N GLU A 16 3.41 6.01 43.30
CA GLU A 16 2.43 6.73 42.49
C GLU A 16 2.85 8.20 42.30
N LEU A 17 2.81 8.65 41.04
CA LEU A 17 2.88 10.06 40.62
C LEU A 17 1.56 10.42 39.93
N PRO A 18 1.19 11.71 39.83
CA PRO A 18 0.06 12.12 38.99
C PRO A 18 0.20 11.59 37.56
N GLU A 19 -0.91 11.17 36.96
CA GLU A 19 -0.94 10.43 35.70
C GLU A 19 -0.18 11.15 34.56
N ASN A 20 -0.35 12.48 34.46
CA ASN A 20 0.35 13.31 33.46
C ASN A 20 1.88 13.31 33.63
N ASP A 21 2.36 13.33 34.87
CA ASP A 21 3.79 13.39 35.18
C ASP A 21 4.46 12.03 34.90
N LEU A 22 3.77 10.94 35.21
CA LEU A 22 4.23 9.59 34.95
C LEU A 22 4.31 9.29 33.44
N GLU A 23 3.33 9.77 32.66
CA GLU A 23 3.30 9.59 31.20
C GLU A 23 4.51 10.26 30.53
N VAL A 24 4.84 11.49 30.94
CA VAL A 24 6.02 12.23 30.44
C VAL A 24 7.32 11.49 30.76
N VAL A 25 7.46 10.94 31.98
CA VAL A 25 8.64 10.15 32.37
C VAL A 25 8.74 8.87 31.54
N CYS A 26 7.62 8.18 31.29
CA CYS A 26 7.58 6.98 30.47
C CYS A 26 7.98 7.24 29.02
N ASP A 27 7.47 8.31 28.42
CA ASP A 27 7.75 8.65 27.02
C ASP A 27 9.19 9.11 26.81
N LEU A 28 9.73 9.91 27.73
CA LEU A 28 11.14 10.29 27.69
C LEU A 28 12.07 9.08 27.85
N ALA A 29 11.74 8.14 28.74
CA ALA A 29 12.51 6.92 28.90
C ALA A 29 12.51 6.05 27.64
N ARG A 30 11.34 5.85 27.02
CA ARG A 30 11.19 5.11 25.75
C ARG A 30 12.00 5.75 24.62
N PHE A 31 11.93 7.08 24.53
CA PHE A 31 12.70 7.85 23.55
C PHE A 31 14.22 7.70 23.76
N ILE A 32 14.71 7.79 25.01
CA ILE A 32 16.14 7.68 25.31
C ILE A 32 16.68 6.27 25.01
N VAL A 33 15.89 5.23 25.29
CA VAL A 33 16.25 3.81 25.06
C VAL A 33 15.96 3.36 23.61
N ASP A 34 15.40 4.24 22.79
CA ASP A 34 15.01 3.99 21.39
C ASP A 34 14.11 2.75 21.28
N SER A 35 13.04 2.72 22.08
CA SER A 35 12.13 1.58 22.14
C SER A 35 10.70 1.96 22.51
N ASP A 36 9.78 1.68 21.61
CA ASP A 36 8.34 1.82 21.87
C ASP A 36 7.80 0.71 22.78
N THR A 37 8.55 -0.38 22.96
CA THR A 37 8.16 -1.53 23.82
C THR A 37 8.72 -1.45 25.23
N ALA A 38 9.61 -0.47 25.52
CA ALA A 38 10.17 -0.31 26.86
C ALA A 38 9.10 0.08 27.87
N LYS A 39 9.17 -0.55 29.04
CA LYS A 39 8.28 -0.32 30.18
C LYS A 39 9.07 0.32 31.31
N VAL A 40 8.43 1.24 32.01
CA VAL A 40 9.03 2.01 33.11
C VAL A 40 8.21 1.80 34.37
N ALA A 41 8.89 1.63 35.50
CA ALA A 41 8.26 1.55 36.80
C ALA A 41 9.06 2.31 37.86
N LEU A 42 8.34 2.95 38.78
CA LEU A 42 8.89 3.58 39.98
C LEU A 42 8.58 2.69 41.18
N LEU A 43 9.61 2.29 41.92
CA LEU A 43 9.51 1.31 42.99
C LEU A 43 10.18 1.82 44.27
N LYS A 44 9.67 1.39 45.42
CA LYS A 44 10.29 1.62 46.72
C LYS A 44 10.92 0.34 47.25
N LEU A 45 12.22 0.38 47.55
CA LEU A 45 12.87 -0.64 48.38
C LEU A 45 12.48 -0.45 49.85
N SER A 46 12.11 -1.55 50.51
CA SER A 46 12.02 -1.60 51.96
C SER A 46 13.43 -1.55 52.57
N ASN A 47 13.61 -0.76 53.62
CA ASN A 47 14.89 -0.60 54.31
C ASN A 47 15.08 -1.59 55.47
N ASP A 48 14.14 -2.50 55.71
CA ASP A 48 14.27 -3.49 56.78
C ASP A 48 15.21 -4.62 56.36
N HIS A 49 16.39 -4.66 56.98
CA HIS A 49 17.38 -5.73 56.81
C HIS A 49 16.80 -7.13 57.12
N GLU A 50 15.73 -7.25 57.92
CA GLU A 50 15.03 -8.52 58.18
C GLU A 50 14.08 -8.93 57.04
N GLU A 51 13.50 -8.00 56.26
CA GLU A 51 12.67 -8.32 55.08
C GLU A 51 13.52 -8.75 53.88
N LEU A 52 14.72 -8.17 53.72
CA LEU A 52 15.70 -8.57 52.69
C LEU A 52 16.17 -10.02 52.87
N LEU A 53 16.32 -10.50 54.11
CA LEU A 53 16.64 -11.90 54.44
C LEU A 53 15.46 -12.85 54.22
N GLN A 54 14.22 -12.37 54.27
CA GLN A 54 13.03 -13.19 53.92
C GLN A 54 12.84 -13.30 52.40
N LEU A 55 13.24 -12.28 51.63
CA LEU A 55 13.23 -12.30 50.15
C LEU A 55 14.17 -13.39 49.58
N GLU A 56 15.33 -13.64 50.20
CA GLU A 56 16.25 -14.73 49.81
C GLU A 56 15.58 -16.12 49.79
N SER A 57 14.52 -16.31 50.58
CA SER A 57 13.83 -17.60 50.74
C SER A 57 12.56 -17.78 49.87
N SER A 58 12.08 -16.73 49.19
CA SER A 58 10.80 -16.76 48.46
C SER A 58 10.72 -15.96 47.14
N GLY A 59 11.73 -15.15 46.81
CA GLY A 59 11.77 -14.35 45.57
C GLY A 59 12.24 -15.13 44.33
N SER A 60 11.97 -14.60 43.13
CA SER A 60 12.52 -15.16 41.89
C SER A 60 14.06 -15.03 41.88
N LYS A 61 14.80 -15.91 41.18
CA LYS A 61 16.27 -15.83 41.05
C LYS A 61 16.75 -14.44 40.57
N ILE A 62 15.92 -13.70 39.84
CA ILE A 62 16.21 -12.34 39.36
C ILE A 62 16.04 -11.30 40.47
N GLU A 63 15.04 -11.46 41.36
CA GLU A 63 14.85 -10.56 42.50
C GLU A 63 16.01 -10.67 43.49
N ASN A 64 16.46 -11.89 43.78
CA ASN A 64 17.61 -12.12 44.68
C ASN A 64 18.89 -11.53 44.10
N LEU A 65 19.10 -11.66 42.79
CA LEU A 65 20.27 -11.08 42.12
C LEU A 65 20.24 -9.54 42.14
N LEU A 66 19.06 -8.93 41.95
CA LEU A 66 18.90 -7.49 42.07
C LEU A 66 19.11 -7.01 43.51
N ALA A 67 18.62 -7.75 44.52
CA ALA A 67 18.83 -7.45 45.93
C ALA A 67 20.33 -7.52 46.32
N ASP A 68 21.06 -8.55 45.87
CA ASP A 68 22.50 -8.69 46.08
C ASP A 68 23.28 -7.53 45.46
N LEU A 69 22.88 -7.09 44.25
CA LEU A 69 23.50 -5.98 43.53
C LEU A 69 23.30 -4.63 44.23
N PHE A 70 22.14 -4.39 44.85
CA PHE A 70 21.90 -3.19 45.66
C PHE A 70 22.71 -3.16 46.95
N CYS A 71 23.00 -4.34 47.54
CA CYS A 71 23.77 -4.46 48.76
C CYS A 71 25.29 -4.39 48.56
N THR A 72 25.79 -4.67 47.35
CA THR A 72 27.24 -4.87 47.11
C THR A 72 27.94 -3.75 46.33
N ASP A 73 27.23 -2.90 45.58
CA ASP A 73 27.87 -1.92 44.71
C ASP A 73 27.42 -0.47 44.94
N THR A 74 28.40 0.44 44.98
CA THR A 74 28.19 1.89 45.19
C THR A 74 27.82 2.64 43.90
N ALA A 75 27.30 1.93 42.91
CA ALA A 75 27.07 2.45 41.57
C ALA A 75 25.75 3.26 41.46
N ASP A 76 25.80 4.41 40.77
CA ASP A 76 24.63 5.30 40.54
C ASP A 76 23.49 4.63 39.74
N TYR A 77 23.81 3.61 38.95
CA TYR A 77 22.88 2.86 38.11
C TYR A 77 23.43 1.48 37.79
N PHE A 78 22.54 0.57 37.44
CA PHE A 78 22.85 -0.78 37.00
C PHE A 78 22.25 -1.03 35.61
N LEU A 79 23.01 -1.73 34.75
CA LEU A 79 22.64 -2.00 33.36
C LEU A 79 22.90 -3.47 33.02
N ILE A 80 21.85 -4.16 32.58
CA ILE A 80 21.93 -5.46 31.90
C ILE A 80 21.54 -5.24 30.44
N ASP A 81 22.51 -5.39 29.55
CA ASP A 81 22.33 -5.22 28.10
C ASP A 81 21.72 -6.46 27.42
N ASP A 82 22.01 -7.67 27.93
CA ASP A 82 21.36 -8.92 27.55
C ASP A 82 21.39 -9.96 28.70
N PHE A 83 20.22 -10.36 29.21
CA PHE A 83 20.08 -11.43 30.20
C PHE A 83 20.64 -12.80 29.73
N ASN A 84 20.84 -13.01 28.43
CA ASN A 84 21.40 -14.27 27.90
C ASN A 84 22.93 -14.35 27.97
N ASN A 85 23.61 -13.27 28.39
CA ASN A 85 25.07 -13.23 28.43
C ASN A 85 25.63 -14.00 29.64
N ARG A 86 26.03 -15.26 29.42
CA ARG A 86 26.38 -16.27 30.46
C ARG A 86 27.43 -15.86 31.50
N LYS A 87 28.21 -14.79 31.29
CA LYS A 87 29.26 -14.36 32.23
C LYS A 87 28.72 -13.69 33.50
N ILE A 88 27.53 -13.10 33.45
CA ILE A 88 26.99 -12.33 34.59
C ILE A 88 26.31 -13.24 35.62
N PHE A 89 25.79 -14.40 35.21
CA PHE A 89 24.82 -15.16 36.02
C PHE A 89 25.27 -16.54 36.52
N GLY A 90 26.49 -16.99 36.20
CA GLY A 90 26.89 -18.37 36.53
C GLY A 90 25.97 -19.42 35.88
N SER A 91 26.25 -20.70 36.08
CA SER A 91 25.58 -21.81 35.37
C SER A 91 24.15 -22.15 35.86
N SER A 92 23.39 -21.19 36.40
CA SER A 92 22.19 -21.46 37.21
C SER A 92 20.91 -20.70 36.82
N VAL A 93 20.82 -20.09 35.63
CA VAL A 93 19.56 -19.51 35.12
C VAL A 93 18.81 -20.55 34.29
N ASP A 94 17.70 -21.05 34.84
CA ASP A 94 16.78 -21.94 34.14
C ASP A 94 16.10 -21.24 32.96
N HIS A 95 15.84 -22.01 31.90
CA HIS A 95 15.16 -21.59 30.68
C HIS A 95 13.70 -21.16 30.95
N CYS A 96 13.48 -19.92 31.39
CA CYS A 96 12.15 -19.32 31.48
C CYS A 96 11.99 -18.25 30.39
N HIS A 97 11.07 -18.45 29.45
CA HIS A 97 10.82 -17.59 28.28
C HIS A 97 10.12 -16.25 28.59
N LYS A 98 10.02 -15.83 29.87
CA LYS A 98 9.21 -14.67 30.32
C LYS A 98 9.99 -13.61 31.12
N HIS A 99 11.31 -13.51 30.94
CA HIS A 99 12.11 -12.48 31.61
C HIS A 99 12.47 -11.35 30.63
N PRO A 100 12.57 -10.09 31.11
CA PRO A 100 13.05 -9.00 30.29
C PRO A 100 14.47 -9.32 29.80
N LYS A 101 14.79 -8.93 28.56
CA LYS A 101 16.13 -9.14 27.99
C LYS A 101 17.06 -7.96 28.25
N PHE A 102 16.50 -6.77 28.47
CA PHE A 102 17.21 -5.56 28.85
C PHE A 102 16.61 -5.01 30.14
N VAL A 103 17.46 -4.61 31.08
CA VAL A 103 17.05 -3.94 32.33
C VAL A 103 18.05 -2.85 32.66
N TRP A 104 17.55 -1.66 32.97
CA TRP A 104 18.31 -0.54 33.48
C TRP A 104 17.63 0.00 34.74
N ILE A 105 18.37 0.11 35.83
CA ILE A 105 17.84 0.54 37.13
C ILE A 105 18.73 1.62 37.71
N ALA A 106 18.14 2.66 38.28
CA ALA A 106 18.88 3.72 38.96
C ALA A 106 18.15 4.19 40.22
N THR A 107 18.93 4.70 41.18
CA THR A 107 18.41 5.24 42.45
C THR A 107 18.06 6.72 42.29
N LEU A 108 16.96 7.14 42.92
CA LEU A 108 16.55 8.54 42.92
C LEU A 108 17.40 9.34 43.95
N PRO A 109 17.91 10.54 43.62
CA PRO A 109 18.98 11.18 44.40
C PRO A 109 18.62 11.62 45.83
N GLU A 110 17.34 11.94 46.10
CA GLU A 110 16.89 12.49 47.39
C GLU A 110 16.32 11.44 48.37
N SER A 111 16.37 10.15 48.03
CA SER A 111 15.78 9.08 48.86
C SER A 111 16.70 8.57 50.00
N LYS A 112 17.83 9.24 50.29
CA LYS A 112 18.85 8.73 51.22
C LYS A 112 18.43 8.62 52.69
N ASN A 113 17.26 9.13 53.09
CA ASN A 113 16.79 9.10 54.48
C ASN A 113 15.53 8.23 54.76
N TYR A 114 14.83 7.68 53.76
CA TYR A 114 13.49 7.06 53.98
C TYR A 114 13.16 5.78 53.16
N GLY A 115 14.18 5.08 52.66
CA GLY A 115 14.02 3.94 51.74
C GLY A 115 14.61 4.27 50.39
N GLN A 116 15.34 3.34 49.76
CA GLN A 116 15.87 3.57 48.41
C GLN A 116 14.71 3.55 47.41
N GLU A 117 14.45 4.67 46.76
CA GLU A 117 13.46 4.78 45.68
C GLU A 117 14.19 4.61 44.35
N ILE A 118 13.64 3.78 43.46
CA ILE A 118 14.31 3.39 42.21
C ILE A 118 13.40 3.61 41.01
N ILE A 119 14.02 3.91 39.87
CA ILE A 119 13.39 3.82 38.56
C ILE A 119 13.94 2.60 37.84
N CYS A 120 13.04 1.77 37.33
CA CYS A 120 13.35 0.56 36.58
C CYS A 120 12.80 0.70 35.16
N ILE A 121 13.68 0.56 34.17
CA ILE A 121 13.36 0.54 32.75
C ILE A 121 13.72 -0.83 32.20
N TYR A 122 12.77 -1.51 31.56
CA TYR A 122 13.01 -2.84 31.05
C TYR A 122 12.36 -3.07 29.68
N ASP A 123 12.91 -4.02 28.94
CA ASP A 123 12.47 -4.35 27.59
C ASP A 123 12.67 -5.84 27.26
N GLU A 124 11.90 -6.34 26.29
CA GLU A 124 11.95 -7.73 25.82
C GLU A 124 13.01 -7.95 24.74
N ILE A 125 13.70 -6.87 24.32
CA ILE A 125 14.75 -6.85 23.30
C ILE A 125 16.08 -6.46 23.97
N PRO A 126 17.19 -7.20 23.74
CA PRO A 126 18.49 -6.82 24.26
C PRO A 126 18.96 -5.49 23.66
N LYS A 127 19.56 -4.63 24.47
CA LYS A 127 19.96 -3.28 24.05
C LYS A 127 21.29 -2.88 24.67
N LYS A 128 22.17 -2.35 23.82
CA LYS A 128 23.44 -1.77 24.24
C LYS A 128 23.34 -0.25 24.19
N LEU A 129 23.34 0.40 25.35
CA LEU A 129 23.24 1.85 25.44
C LEU A 129 24.59 2.51 25.12
N VAL A 130 24.55 3.61 24.38
CA VAL A 130 25.71 4.48 24.14
C VAL A 130 25.84 5.51 25.28
N ASP A 131 27.04 6.01 25.57
CA ASP A 131 27.30 6.95 26.69
C ASP A 131 26.34 8.15 26.74
N LYS A 132 25.94 8.69 25.58
CA LYS A 132 24.95 9.79 25.51
C LYS A 132 23.58 9.37 26.05
N GLN A 133 23.12 8.15 25.77
CA GLN A 133 21.85 7.63 26.28
C GLN A 133 21.94 7.39 27.78
N ILE A 134 23.07 6.88 28.28
CA ILE A 134 23.30 6.71 29.72
C ILE A 134 23.26 8.07 30.44
N GLN A 135 23.89 9.11 29.89
CA GLN A 135 23.82 10.46 30.46
C GLN A 135 22.40 11.05 30.43
N ALA A 136 21.65 10.82 29.35
CA ALA A 136 20.26 11.25 29.26
C ALA A 136 19.37 10.53 30.29
N LEU A 137 19.55 9.23 30.51
CA LEU A 137 18.87 8.47 31.55
C LEU A 137 19.21 8.97 32.96
N LYS A 138 20.49 9.30 33.23
CA LYS A 138 20.89 9.93 34.50
C LYS A 138 20.21 11.28 34.72
N SER A 139 20.06 12.07 33.65
CA SER A 139 19.33 13.34 33.71
C SER A 139 17.84 13.12 34.01
N LEU A 140 17.22 12.11 33.40
CA LEU A 140 15.82 11.73 33.65
C LEU A 140 15.61 11.30 35.11
N VAL A 141 16.51 10.50 35.69
CA VAL A 141 16.50 10.11 37.12
C VAL A 141 16.49 11.34 38.03
N ASN A 142 17.36 12.31 37.79
CA ASN A 142 17.46 13.51 38.60
C ASN A 142 16.18 14.37 38.53
N GLN A 143 15.62 14.53 37.33
CA GLN A 143 14.38 15.28 37.14
C GLN A 143 13.18 14.58 37.78
N THR A 144 13.10 13.26 37.65
CA THR A 144 12.04 12.44 38.26
C THR A 144 12.12 12.50 39.80
N GLY A 145 13.33 12.44 40.36
CA GLY A 145 13.54 12.60 41.80
C GLY A 145 13.11 13.98 42.32
N SER A 146 13.45 15.03 41.59
CA SER A 146 13.05 16.42 41.94
C SER A 146 11.53 16.60 41.89
N LEU A 147 10.87 15.99 40.90
CA LEU A 147 9.42 16.00 40.75
C LEU A 147 8.72 15.25 41.89
N PHE A 148 9.27 14.11 42.28
CA PHE A 148 8.76 13.32 43.40
C PHE A 148 8.91 14.06 44.75
N ALA A 149 10.05 14.70 44.97
CA ALA A 149 10.29 15.53 46.16
C ALA A 149 9.37 16.75 46.23
N PHE A 150 9.07 17.37 45.08
CA PHE A 150 8.10 18.47 45.00
C PHE A 150 6.71 18.02 45.46
N HIS A 151 6.21 16.89 44.95
CA HIS A 151 4.90 16.33 45.35
C HIS A 151 4.86 15.91 46.82
N LYS A 152 5.95 15.32 47.34
CA LYS A 152 6.05 14.97 48.76
C LYS A 152 6.03 16.21 49.66
N LYS A 153 6.77 17.26 49.28
CA LYS A 153 6.82 18.53 50.01
C LYS A 153 5.48 19.27 49.98
N GLN A 154 4.73 19.15 48.88
CA GLN A 154 3.38 19.71 48.78
C GLN A 154 2.40 18.98 49.72
N THR A 155 2.47 17.66 49.77
CA THR A 155 1.70 16.83 50.72
C THR A 155 2.08 17.10 52.18
N GLU A 156 3.37 17.31 52.49
CA GLU A 156 3.85 17.66 53.84
C GLU A 156 3.46 19.11 54.23
N LEU A 157 3.50 20.07 53.30
CA LEU A 157 3.02 21.45 53.53
C LEU A 157 1.51 21.51 53.78
N ASP A 158 0.73 20.64 53.13
CA ASP A 158 -0.69 20.47 53.38
C ASP A 158 -0.96 19.75 54.73
N PHE A 159 -0.01 18.97 55.24
CA PHE A 159 -0.09 18.32 56.55
C PHE A 159 0.38 19.25 57.71
N GLU A 160 1.45 20.03 57.52
CA GLU A 160 1.98 20.99 58.50
C GLU A 160 1.05 22.21 58.69
N LYS A 161 0.31 22.63 57.66
CA LYS A 161 -0.77 23.64 57.82
C LYS A 161 -1.88 23.19 58.78
N THR A 162 -2.00 21.89 59.01
CA THR A 162 -2.99 21.30 59.92
C THR A 162 -2.46 21.08 61.35
N PHE A 163 -1.14 21.21 61.57
CA PHE A 163 -0.48 20.78 62.82
C PHE A 163 0.20 21.91 63.63
N VAL A 164 0.33 23.12 63.09
CA VAL A 164 1.13 24.20 63.74
C VAL A 164 0.36 25.10 64.74
N ASP A 165 -0.98 25.04 64.82
CA ASP A 165 -1.72 26.01 65.66
C ASP A 165 -2.03 25.59 67.11
N ASN A 166 -1.59 24.44 67.62
CA ASN A 166 -1.91 24.04 69.00
C ASN A 166 -0.69 23.62 69.84
N LYS A 167 0.05 24.62 70.32
CA LYS A 167 0.77 24.53 71.59
C LYS A 167 0.34 25.65 72.52
N ASN A 168 -0.31 25.26 73.62
CA ASN A 168 -0.58 26.00 74.85
C ASN A 168 -1.78 26.97 74.88
N ILE A 169 -2.98 26.49 74.58
CA ILE A 169 -4.21 27.06 75.16
C ILE A 169 -5.14 25.92 75.56
N THR A 170 -5.58 25.90 76.82
CA THR A 170 -6.51 24.92 77.38
C THR A 170 -7.80 24.90 76.54
N ILE A 171 -8.05 23.78 75.86
CA ILE A 171 -9.12 23.54 74.86
C ILE A 171 -10.53 23.94 75.36
N GLY A 172 -10.75 24.00 76.67
CA GLY A 172 -12.03 24.38 77.26
C GLY A 172 -12.48 25.83 77.00
N ASN A 173 -11.57 26.78 76.72
CA ASN A 173 -11.95 28.21 76.65
C ASN A 173 -12.06 28.79 75.22
N TYR A 174 -11.53 28.15 74.18
CA TYR A 174 -11.57 28.67 72.81
C TYR A 174 -12.80 28.20 72.00
N LEU A 175 -13.46 27.11 72.43
CA LEU A 175 -14.58 26.48 71.71
C LEU A 175 -15.97 26.87 72.23
N GLU A 176 -16.09 27.57 73.36
CA GLU A 176 -17.37 28.07 73.88
C GLU A 176 -17.99 29.17 72.99
N ALA A 177 -17.25 29.74 72.03
CA ALA A 177 -17.74 30.78 71.13
C ALA A 177 -18.73 30.30 70.04
N ASN A 178 -18.79 28.99 69.74
CA ASN A 178 -19.52 28.44 68.58
C ASN A 178 -20.90 27.82 68.91
N GLY A 179 -21.52 28.13 70.06
CA GLY A 179 -22.87 27.65 70.37
C GLY A 179 -23.00 26.14 70.61
N THR A 180 -21.89 25.40 70.76
CA THR A 180 -21.88 23.94 70.98
C THR A 180 -21.58 23.67 72.46
N GLY A 181 -22.43 22.88 73.12
CA GLY A 181 -22.22 22.44 74.49
C GLY A 181 -21.20 21.29 74.57
N PHE A 182 -20.56 21.12 75.71
CA PHE A 182 -19.64 20.01 75.99
C PHE A 182 -20.06 19.23 77.24
N TRP A 183 -19.70 17.95 77.27
CA TRP A 183 -19.84 17.10 78.44
C TRP A 183 -18.56 16.27 78.64
N HIS A 184 -18.21 16.05 79.89
CA HIS A 184 -17.08 15.24 80.30
C HIS A 184 -17.54 14.24 81.35
N TRP A 185 -17.27 12.96 81.12
CA TRP A 185 -17.59 11.86 82.03
C TRP A 185 -16.33 11.10 82.42
N ASP A 186 -15.93 11.25 83.67
CA ASP A 186 -14.88 10.43 84.29
C ASP A 186 -15.51 9.13 84.79
N LEU A 187 -15.21 8.02 84.11
CA LEU A 187 -15.73 6.69 84.43
C LEU A 187 -15.07 6.08 85.67
N SER A 188 -13.91 6.61 86.09
CA SER A 188 -13.20 6.13 87.28
C SER A 188 -13.82 6.67 88.57
N SER A 189 -14.24 7.94 88.56
CA SER A 189 -14.93 8.59 89.69
C SER A 189 -16.45 8.63 89.54
N MET A 190 -16.97 8.22 88.37
CA MET A 190 -18.38 8.36 87.94
C MET A 190 -18.89 9.81 87.94
N ASN A 191 -17.97 10.79 87.92
CA ASN A 191 -18.33 12.20 87.84
C ASN A 191 -18.60 12.61 86.40
N LEU A 192 -19.77 13.19 86.19
CA LEU A 192 -20.18 13.82 84.95
C LEU A 192 -20.19 15.33 85.15
N THR A 193 -19.64 16.08 84.20
CA THR A 193 -19.65 17.53 84.20
C THR A 193 -20.12 18.05 82.84
N LEU A 194 -20.99 19.06 82.86
CA LEU A 194 -21.42 19.77 81.65
C LEU A 194 -20.70 21.12 81.57
N GLY A 195 -20.27 21.49 80.38
CA GLY A 195 -19.73 22.82 80.06
C GLY A 195 -20.80 23.91 80.16
N THR A 196 -20.38 25.17 80.23
CA THR A 196 -21.28 26.33 80.46
C THR A 196 -22.39 26.40 79.41
N MET A 197 -22.02 26.31 78.12
CA MET A 197 -22.94 26.33 76.99
C MET A 197 -23.97 25.18 77.01
N SER A 198 -23.62 24.00 77.53
CA SER A 198 -24.55 22.86 77.67
C SER A 198 -25.70 23.15 78.63
N LEU A 199 -25.42 23.91 79.70
CA LEU A 199 -26.42 24.33 80.66
C LEU A 199 -27.26 25.48 80.08
N GLU A 200 -26.64 26.39 79.34
CA GLU A 200 -27.34 27.48 78.66
C GLU A 200 -28.33 26.98 77.60
N ILE A 201 -27.98 25.94 76.83
CA ILE A 201 -28.90 25.27 75.87
C ILE A 201 -30.17 24.75 76.57
N LEU A 202 -30.05 24.35 77.85
CA LEU A 202 -31.17 23.89 78.68
C LEU A 202 -31.82 25.00 79.51
N GLY A 203 -31.34 26.25 79.39
CA GLY A 203 -31.89 27.43 80.06
C GLY A 203 -31.42 27.62 81.49
N TYR A 204 -30.37 26.92 81.93
CA TYR A 204 -29.84 26.98 83.29
C TYR A 204 -28.51 27.74 83.33
N GLN A 205 -28.31 28.54 84.38
CA GLN A 205 -27.00 29.09 84.72
C GLN A 205 -26.19 28.06 85.53
N ARG A 206 -24.86 28.18 85.53
CA ARG A 206 -23.95 27.20 86.16
C ARG A 206 -24.19 27.01 87.66
N GLU A 207 -24.68 28.04 88.35
CA GLU A 207 -25.00 28.00 89.78
C GLU A 207 -26.39 27.40 90.08
N GLU A 208 -27.26 27.25 89.08
CA GLU A 208 -28.65 26.83 89.25
C GLU A 208 -28.86 25.31 89.12
N LEU A 209 -27.99 24.65 88.35
CA LEU A 209 -28.09 23.23 88.05
C LEU A 209 -26.72 22.59 88.11
N ASN A 210 -26.57 21.63 89.02
CA ASN A 210 -25.31 20.98 89.31
C ASN A 210 -25.43 19.49 89.02
N ILE A 211 -25.16 19.12 87.77
CA ILE A 211 -25.10 17.73 87.31
C ILE A 211 -23.73 17.18 87.69
N ARG A 212 -23.70 16.12 88.50
CA ARG A 212 -22.47 15.45 88.94
C ARG A 212 -22.41 13.98 88.55
N THR A 213 -23.56 13.39 88.26
CA THR A 213 -23.69 12.00 87.87
C THR A 213 -24.58 11.86 86.64
N LEU A 214 -24.49 10.71 85.97
CA LEU A 214 -25.38 10.40 84.85
C LEU A 214 -26.86 10.39 85.27
N ALA A 215 -27.15 10.00 86.52
CA ALA A 215 -28.51 10.02 87.06
C ALA A 215 -29.10 11.44 87.10
N ASP A 216 -28.31 12.43 87.50
CA ASP A 216 -28.73 13.84 87.51
C ASP A 216 -29.04 14.34 86.09
N TRP A 217 -28.31 13.85 85.08
CA TRP A 217 -28.56 14.22 83.69
C TRP A 217 -29.83 13.58 83.13
N ILE A 218 -30.11 12.32 83.51
CA ILE A 218 -31.31 11.57 83.08
C ILE A 218 -32.60 12.28 83.53
N GLU A 219 -32.60 12.98 84.67
CA GLU A 219 -33.79 13.73 85.14
C GLU A 219 -34.23 14.82 84.15
N LEU A 220 -33.32 15.34 83.33
CA LEU A 220 -33.59 16.35 82.31
C LEU A 220 -34.00 15.73 80.97
N VAL A 221 -33.81 14.43 80.79
CA VAL A 221 -34.21 13.71 79.57
C VAL A 221 -35.72 13.50 79.61
N TYR A 222 -36.38 13.84 78.50
CA TYR A 222 -37.81 13.63 78.33
C TYR A 222 -38.16 12.16 78.55
N TYR A 223 -39.21 11.88 79.33
CA TYR A 223 -39.46 10.55 79.89
C TYR A 223 -39.49 9.40 78.87
N PHE A 224 -39.94 9.66 77.64
CA PHE A 224 -39.97 8.65 76.57
C PHE A 224 -38.58 8.30 76.00
N ASP A 225 -37.60 9.17 76.17
CA ASP A 225 -36.24 8.99 75.63
C ASP A 225 -35.24 8.51 76.69
N GLN A 226 -35.67 8.37 77.96
CA GLN A 226 -34.81 7.97 79.08
C GLN A 226 -34.21 6.57 78.93
N GLU A 227 -35.00 5.56 78.51
CA GLU A 227 -34.48 4.20 78.30
C GLU A 227 -33.40 4.16 77.21
N LYS A 228 -33.66 4.83 76.09
CA LYS A 228 -32.71 4.97 74.98
C LYS A 228 -31.43 5.68 75.42
N PHE A 229 -31.56 6.72 76.23
CA PHE A 229 -30.43 7.48 76.77
C PHE A 229 -29.56 6.62 77.70
N ILE A 230 -30.17 5.89 78.62
CA ILE A 230 -29.48 4.98 79.55
C ILE A 230 -28.75 3.88 78.80
N GLU A 231 -29.42 3.23 77.84
CA GLU A 231 -28.81 2.18 77.01
C GLU A 231 -27.58 2.70 76.27
N ARG A 232 -27.68 3.90 75.68
CA ARG A 232 -26.59 4.49 74.90
C ARG A 232 -25.37 4.81 75.74
N PHE A 233 -25.53 5.55 76.83
CA PHE A 233 -24.42 5.87 77.73
C PHE A 233 -23.87 4.61 78.41
N GLY A 234 -24.71 3.60 78.65
CA GLY A 234 -24.28 2.27 79.09
C GLY A 234 -23.37 1.58 78.08
N ASN A 235 -23.71 1.60 76.79
CA ASN A 235 -22.86 1.05 75.72
C ASN A 235 -21.53 1.80 75.62
N TRP A 236 -21.56 3.13 75.67
CA TRP A 236 -20.36 3.97 75.63
C TRP A 236 -19.41 3.69 76.79
N SER A 237 -19.93 3.58 78.02
CA SER A 237 -19.11 3.25 79.20
C SER A 237 -18.42 1.88 79.12
N ASN A 238 -18.97 0.95 78.31
CA ASN A 238 -18.42 -0.39 78.09
C ASN A 238 -17.53 -0.46 76.83
N ASN A 239 -17.08 0.68 76.31
CA ASN A 239 -16.24 0.79 75.12
C ASN A 239 -16.91 0.23 73.83
N ASN A 240 -18.24 0.18 73.80
CA ASN A 240 -19.00 -0.16 72.60
C ASN A 240 -19.42 1.14 71.89
N LEU A 241 -18.52 1.63 71.04
CA LEU A 241 -18.64 2.91 70.32
C LEU A 241 -19.19 2.74 68.90
N LEU A 242 -19.93 1.67 68.61
CA LEU A 242 -20.50 1.42 67.27
C LEU A 242 -21.44 2.54 66.79
N GLU A 243 -22.11 3.22 67.72
CA GLU A 243 -22.90 4.41 67.43
C GLU A 243 -22.47 5.54 68.37
N GLU A 244 -21.71 6.50 67.84
CA GLU A 244 -21.04 7.56 68.60
C GLU A 244 -21.93 8.78 68.90
N GLU A 245 -23.17 8.77 68.39
CA GLU A 245 -24.13 9.87 68.54
C GLU A 245 -25.47 9.40 69.13
N LEU A 246 -26.20 10.34 69.74
CA LEU A 246 -27.51 10.15 70.36
C LEU A 246 -28.38 11.37 70.17
N GLU A 247 -29.44 11.22 69.39
CA GLU A 247 -30.54 12.19 69.39
C GLU A 247 -31.53 11.86 70.52
N CYS A 248 -31.78 12.83 71.39
CA CYS A 248 -32.80 12.75 72.45
C CYS A 248 -33.48 14.10 72.70
N ARG A 249 -34.66 14.02 73.31
CA ARG A 249 -35.41 15.18 73.81
C ARG A 249 -35.03 15.45 75.26
N MET A 250 -34.75 16.72 75.58
CA MET A 250 -34.55 17.20 76.93
C MET A 250 -35.57 18.28 77.30
N VAL A 251 -35.83 18.38 78.59
CA VAL A 251 -36.76 19.36 79.18
C VAL A 251 -35.97 20.59 79.59
N HIS A 252 -36.23 21.71 78.91
CA HIS A 252 -35.66 23.01 79.21
C HIS A 252 -36.25 23.59 80.51
N LYS A 253 -35.54 24.51 81.17
CA LYS A 253 -36.00 25.20 82.41
C LYS A 253 -37.38 25.85 82.28
N SER A 254 -37.75 26.31 81.07
CA SER A 254 -39.08 26.88 80.77
C SER A 254 -40.22 25.84 80.72
N GLY A 255 -39.89 24.54 80.70
CA GLY A 255 -40.82 23.44 80.48
C GLY A 255 -40.97 23.04 79.00
N GLU A 256 -40.26 23.70 78.08
CA GLU A 256 -40.26 23.36 76.65
C GLU A 256 -39.35 22.15 76.35
N ILE A 257 -39.65 21.47 75.24
CA ILE A 257 -38.83 20.35 74.76
C ILE A 257 -37.76 20.88 73.80
N VAL A 258 -36.51 20.55 74.08
CA VAL A 258 -35.34 20.84 73.24
C VAL A 258 -34.81 19.51 72.71
N PHE A 259 -34.53 19.44 71.41
CA PHE A 259 -33.93 18.27 70.78
C PHE A 259 -32.42 18.45 70.74
N LEU A 260 -31.70 17.50 71.33
CA LEU A 260 -30.24 17.51 71.37
C LEU A 260 -29.67 16.33 70.60
N ASN A 261 -28.61 16.58 69.84
CA ASN A 261 -27.69 15.53 69.40
C ASN A 261 -26.47 15.54 70.31
N ILE A 262 -26.24 14.43 70.99
CA ILE A 262 -25.14 14.25 71.93
C ILE A 262 -24.18 13.24 71.32
N LYS A 263 -22.92 13.58 71.16
CA LYS A 263 -21.92 12.68 70.58
C LYS A 263 -20.65 12.63 71.41
N ILE A 264 -19.90 11.55 71.24
CA ILE A 264 -18.54 11.43 71.76
C ILE A 264 -17.58 12.13 70.81
N SER A 265 -16.68 12.94 71.35
CA SER A 265 -15.60 13.59 70.60
C SER A 265 -14.25 12.96 70.91
N GLU A 266 -13.99 12.59 72.17
CA GLU A 266 -12.76 11.91 72.56
C GLU A 266 -13.03 10.83 73.62
N SER A 267 -12.23 9.77 73.57
CA SER A 267 -12.24 8.70 74.56
C SER A 267 -10.81 8.48 75.03
N ARG A 268 -10.57 8.45 76.34
CA ARG A 268 -9.25 8.16 76.90
C ARG A 268 -9.23 6.81 77.55
N ILE A 269 -8.17 6.07 77.24
CA ILE A 269 -7.95 4.71 77.67
C ILE A 269 -6.62 4.68 78.42
N ASN A 270 -6.55 3.94 79.53
CA ASN A 270 -5.31 3.77 80.28
C ASN A 270 -4.37 2.73 79.63
N ASP A 271 -3.15 2.60 80.17
CA ASP A 271 -2.12 1.64 79.71
C ASP A 271 -2.57 0.16 79.70
N LYS A 272 -3.70 -0.17 80.33
CA LYS A 272 -4.31 -1.51 80.36
C LYS A 272 -5.47 -1.67 79.38
N ALA A 273 -5.61 -0.75 78.43
CA ALA A 273 -6.69 -0.72 77.44
C ALA A 273 -8.12 -0.59 78.04
N VAL A 274 -8.26 -0.03 79.25
CA VAL A 274 -9.57 0.25 79.87
C VAL A 274 -9.93 1.72 79.71
N LEU A 275 -11.15 1.99 79.24
CA LEU A 275 -11.71 3.32 79.08
C LEU A 275 -11.86 4.02 80.44
N THR A 276 -11.25 5.20 80.58
CA THR A 276 -11.24 5.97 81.84
C THR A 276 -12.02 7.27 81.76
N GLU A 277 -12.03 7.94 80.61
CA GLU A 277 -12.72 9.23 80.43
C GLU A 277 -13.40 9.27 79.06
N LEU A 278 -14.57 9.91 79.01
CA LEU A 278 -15.30 10.23 77.79
C LEU A 278 -15.58 11.73 77.74
N ASP A 279 -15.18 12.36 76.64
CA ASP A 279 -15.49 13.74 76.30
C ASP A 279 -16.42 13.77 75.10
N GLY A 280 -17.36 14.70 75.09
CA GLY A 280 -18.30 14.82 73.99
C GLY A 280 -18.92 16.19 73.82
N GLU A 281 -19.64 16.32 72.70
CA GLU A 281 -20.31 17.54 72.26
C GLU A 281 -21.83 17.37 72.35
N ILE A 282 -22.51 18.48 72.61
CA ILE A 282 -23.97 18.61 72.63
C ILE A 282 -24.34 19.69 71.63
N GLN A 283 -25.16 19.34 70.65
CA GLN A 283 -25.68 20.26 69.66
C GLN A 283 -27.19 20.38 69.79
N ASP A 284 -27.69 21.62 69.88
CA ASP A 284 -29.11 21.90 69.74
C ASP A 284 -29.55 21.70 68.29
N ILE A 285 -30.44 20.73 68.07
CA ILE A 285 -31.04 20.41 66.76
C ILE A 285 -32.54 20.74 66.72
N THR A 286 -33.05 21.49 67.70
CA THR A 286 -34.46 21.84 67.84
C THR A 286 -35.00 22.58 66.63
N THR A 287 -34.27 23.60 66.16
CA THR A 287 -34.66 24.37 64.97
C THR A 287 -34.70 23.48 63.72
N GLN A 288 -33.73 22.59 63.56
CA GLN A 288 -33.68 21.65 62.42
C GLN A 288 -34.85 20.65 62.45
N LYS A 289 -35.17 20.08 63.61
CA LYS A 289 -36.28 19.12 63.78
C LYS A 289 -37.63 19.80 63.56
N LYS A 290 -37.84 21.00 64.08
CA LYS A 290 -39.08 21.76 63.89
C LYS A 290 -39.28 22.21 62.44
N VAL A 291 -38.20 22.62 61.74
CA VAL A 291 -38.23 22.89 60.29
C VAL A 291 -38.66 21.63 59.52
N TRP A 292 -38.16 20.46 59.88
CA TRP A 292 -38.57 19.19 59.26
C TRP A 292 -40.04 18.85 59.51
N GLU A 293 -40.52 18.99 60.74
CA GLU A 293 -41.93 18.77 61.07
C GLU A 293 -42.87 19.70 60.29
N GLN A 294 -42.50 20.98 60.11
CA GLN A 294 -43.28 21.94 59.34
C GLN A 294 -43.30 21.63 57.83
N ILE A 295 -42.17 21.20 57.25
CA ILE A 295 -42.12 20.80 55.84
C ILE A 295 -42.95 19.52 55.59
N ASP A 296 -42.94 18.58 56.55
CA ASP A 296 -43.74 17.35 56.49
C ASP A 296 -45.25 17.65 56.58
N LEU A 297 -45.63 18.67 57.36
CA LEU A 297 -47.01 19.20 57.44
C LEU A 297 -47.50 19.81 56.11
N ILE A 298 -46.60 20.42 55.33
CA ILE A 298 -46.94 21.06 54.06
C ILE A 298 -47.14 20.03 52.94
N ASN A 299 -46.29 19.00 52.83
CA ASN A 299 -46.51 17.86 51.94
C ASN A 299 -45.58 16.66 52.27
N PRO A 300 -46.14 15.48 52.65
CA PRO A 300 -45.37 14.27 52.98
C PRO A 300 -44.50 13.71 51.83
N GLY A 301 -44.69 14.18 50.58
CA GLY A 301 -43.84 13.79 49.46
C GLY A 301 -42.44 14.41 49.48
N TYR A 302 -42.23 15.50 50.23
CA TYR A 302 -40.93 16.18 50.29
C TYR A 302 -39.96 15.52 51.26
N THR A 303 -40.43 14.82 52.29
CA THR A 303 -39.60 14.04 53.22
C THR A 303 -38.78 12.98 52.49
N SER A 304 -39.35 12.32 51.47
CA SER A 304 -38.60 11.38 50.61
C SER A 304 -37.55 12.06 49.73
N VAL A 305 -37.79 13.29 49.28
CA VAL A 305 -36.83 14.10 48.50
C VAL A 305 -35.69 14.60 49.39
N LEU A 306 -36.00 15.01 50.62
CA LEU A 306 -35.03 15.49 51.62
C LEU A 306 -34.14 14.36 52.15
N GLN A 307 -34.67 13.14 52.31
CA GLN A 307 -33.88 11.95 52.60
C GLN A 307 -32.97 11.52 51.42
N ALA A 308 -33.25 11.97 50.20
CA ALA A 308 -32.54 11.60 48.97
C ALA A 308 -31.33 12.51 48.62
N GLY A 309 -30.67 13.09 49.64
CA GLY A 309 -29.35 13.72 49.50
C GLY A 309 -29.31 15.26 49.49
N TYR A 310 -30.31 15.94 50.04
CA TYR A 310 -30.27 17.39 50.30
C TYR A 310 -29.69 17.65 51.69
N ASN A 311 -28.37 17.76 51.79
CA ASN A 311 -27.69 17.90 53.08
C ASN A 311 -27.38 19.36 53.45
N TRP A 312 -27.51 20.31 52.52
CA TRP A 312 -27.18 21.72 52.75
C TRP A 312 -28.45 22.51 53.00
N LEU A 313 -28.63 22.95 54.24
CA LEU A 313 -29.83 23.65 54.69
C LEU A 313 -29.47 25.08 55.09
N THR A 314 -30.26 26.02 54.61
CA THR A 314 -30.13 27.43 54.99
C THR A 314 -31.50 28.10 55.08
N ILE A 315 -31.60 29.14 55.91
CA ILE A 315 -32.76 30.02 55.98
C ILE A 315 -32.29 31.40 55.53
N VAL A 316 -33.04 32.03 54.64
CA VAL A 316 -32.80 33.39 54.17
C VAL A 316 -34.01 34.29 54.43
N ASP A 317 -33.78 35.59 54.57
CA ASP A 317 -34.87 36.57 54.63
C ASP A 317 -35.53 36.78 53.25
N ILE A 318 -36.55 37.64 53.20
CA ILE A 318 -37.27 37.95 51.95
C ILE A 318 -36.39 38.63 50.89
N ASP A 319 -35.30 39.27 51.32
CA ASP A 319 -34.32 39.92 50.45
C ASP A 319 -33.20 38.94 50.00
N GLY A 320 -33.20 37.71 50.53
CA GLY A 320 -32.25 36.65 50.21
C GLY A 320 -30.97 36.70 51.03
N ASN A 321 -30.96 37.39 52.18
CA ASN A 321 -29.83 37.40 53.09
C ASN A 321 -29.87 36.20 54.04
N TYR A 322 -28.72 35.57 54.26
CA TYR A 322 -28.60 34.42 55.16
C TYR A 322 -28.97 34.78 56.60
N ILE A 323 -29.96 34.07 57.16
CA ILE A 323 -30.34 34.10 58.57
C ILE A 323 -29.69 32.92 59.31
N TYR A 324 -29.65 31.75 58.65
CA TYR A 324 -29.14 30.52 59.23
C TYR A 324 -28.47 29.65 58.17
N VAL A 325 -27.42 28.93 58.54
CA VAL A 325 -26.77 27.91 57.72
C VAL A 325 -26.41 26.71 58.60
N ASN A 326 -26.53 25.50 58.05
CA ASN A 326 -26.11 24.29 58.76
C ASN A 326 -24.63 23.96 58.51
N LYS A 327 -24.00 23.22 59.43
CA LYS A 327 -22.58 22.80 59.34
C LYS A 327 -22.24 22.05 58.04
N ALA A 328 -23.19 21.32 57.46
CA ALA A 328 -22.97 20.61 56.21
C ALA A 328 -22.75 21.55 55.01
N LEU A 329 -23.46 22.68 54.98
CA LEU A 329 -23.27 23.74 53.98
C LEU A 329 -21.91 24.43 54.17
N GLU A 330 -21.52 24.72 55.42
CA GLU A 330 -20.20 25.30 55.75
C GLU A 330 -19.06 24.41 55.22
N LYS A 331 -19.09 23.11 55.56
CA LYS A 331 -18.07 22.14 55.13
C LYS A 331 -18.00 22.01 53.60
N ALA A 332 -19.14 22.10 52.92
CA ALA A 332 -19.20 21.86 51.49
C ALA A 332 -18.82 23.06 50.63
N LEU A 333 -19.13 24.28 51.08
CA LEU A 333 -18.79 25.51 50.37
C LEU A 333 -17.51 26.17 50.89
N GLY A 334 -17.07 25.82 52.10
CA GLY A 334 -15.86 26.30 52.75
C GLY A 334 -15.99 27.64 53.46
N TYR A 335 -17.19 28.24 53.52
CA TYR A 335 -17.45 29.47 54.26
C TYR A 335 -17.93 29.15 55.68
N SER A 336 -17.55 29.96 56.67
CA SER A 336 -18.14 29.87 58.00
C SER A 336 -19.53 30.50 58.04
N SER A 337 -20.36 30.12 59.01
CA SER A 337 -21.65 30.75 59.29
C SER A 337 -21.54 32.25 59.49
N GLU A 338 -20.52 32.71 60.20
CA GLU A 338 -20.25 34.15 60.41
C GLU A 338 -19.98 34.91 59.11
N GLU A 339 -19.35 34.26 58.13
CA GLU A 339 -19.07 34.87 56.81
C GLU A 339 -20.30 34.89 55.91
N LEU A 340 -21.23 33.94 56.10
CA LEU A 340 -22.43 33.82 55.29
C LEU A 340 -23.59 34.65 55.85
N ILE A 341 -23.81 34.64 57.17
CA ILE A 341 -24.93 35.33 57.82
C ILE A 341 -24.91 36.83 57.46
N GLY A 342 -26.05 37.34 57.01
CA GLY A 342 -26.23 38.72 56.55
C GLY A 342 -25.72 38.99 55.13
N GLN A 343 -24.98 38.07 54.50
CA GLN A 343 -24.65 38.18 53.07
C GLN A 343 -25.82 37.74 52.21
N ASN A 344 -25.88 38.27 50.99
CA ASN A 344 -26.93 37.94 50.05
C ASN A 344 -26.59 36.69 49.22
N ILE A 345 -27.51 35.73 49.14
CA ILE A 345 -27.31 34.44 48.44
C ILE A 345 -26.96 34.61 46.96
N PHE A 346 -27.43 35.66 46.28
CA PHE A 346 -27.15 35.91 44.87
C PHE A 346 -25.69 36.32 44.60
N SER A 347 -24.97 36.81 45.61
CA SER A 347 -23.55 37.21 45.47
C SER A 347 -22.60 36.03 45.20
N PHE A 348 -23.07 34.81 45.46
CA PHE A 348 -22.31 33.57 45.27
C PHE A 348 -22.71 32.81 44.00
N VAL A 349 -23.69 33.29 43.25
CA VAL A 349 -24.12 32.70 41.97
C VAL A 349 -23.18 33.16 40.85
N HIS A 350 -22.87 32.25 39.93
CA HIS A 350 -22.02 32.58 38.77
C HIS A 350 -22.71 33.64 37.89
N GLU A 351 -21.95 34.65 37.41
CA GLU A 351 -22.47 35.79 36.66
C GLU A 351 -23.42 35.42 35.49
N SER A 352 -23.02 34.45 34.65
CA SER A 352 -23.86 33.95 33.55
C SER A 352 -25.12 33.17 33.96
N ASP A 353 -25.23 32.77 35.23
CA ASP A 353 -26.42 32.10 35.78
C ASP A 353 -27.27 33.03 36.69
N ASN A 354 -26.82 34.25 36.99
CA ASN A 354 -27.57 35.22 37.80
C ASN A 354 -28.99 35.46 37.29
N GLY A 355 -29.15 35.62 35.96
CA GLY A 355 -30.48 35.80 35.37
C GLY A 355 -31.38 34.57 35.52
N LYS A 356 -30.81 33.36 35.51
CA LYS A 356 -31.56 32.11 35.75
C LYS A 356 -31.95 31.97 37.21
N ALA A 357 -31.03 32.25 38.12
CA ALA A 357 -31.28 32.23 39.55
C ALA A 357 -32.38 33.24 39.93
N ALA A 358 -32.29 34.50 39.48
CA ALA A 358 -33.32 35.51 39.70
C ALA A 358 -34.71 35.06 39.18
N ASN A 359 -34.75 34.40 38.02
CA ASN A 359 -35.99 33.83 37.48
C ASN A 359 -36.54 32.67 38.33
N HIS A 360 -35.67 31.83 38.90
CA HIS A 360 -36.07 30.77 39.83
C HIS A 360 -36.72 31.35 41.09
N PHE A 361 -36.10 32.36 41.71
CA PHE A 361 -36.67 33.04 42.88
C PHE A 361 -37.97 33.80 42.55
N SER A 362 -38.06 34.43 41.37
CA SER A 362 -39.30 35.06 40.90
C SER A 362 -40.45 34.06 40.72
N LYS A 363 -40.14 32.85 40.25
CA LYS A 363 -41.14 31.76 40.12
C LYS A 363 -41.55 31.21 41.48
N PHE A 364 -40.63 31.09 42.43
CA PHE A 364 -40.93 30.68 43.80
C PHE A 364 -41.92 31.61 44.49
N ILE A 365 -41.77 32.94 44.34
CA ILE A 365 -42.71 33.92 44.92
C ILE A 365 -44.15 33.65 44.49
N ASN A 366 -44.36 33.16 43.27
CA ASN A 366 -45.68 32.90 42.69
C ASN A 366 -46.17 31.44 42.87
N ASN A 367 -45.27 30.47 43.08
CA ASN A 367 -45.57 29.04 43.24
C ASN A 367 -44.73 28.47 44.39
N LYS A 368 -45.32 28.38 45.59
CA LYS A 368 -44.68 27.83 46.79
C LYS A 368 -45.17 26.39 47.02
N PRO A 369 -44.29 25.39 47.23
CA PRO A 369 -42.81 25.39 47.16
C PRO A 369 -42.25 25.23 45.73
N PHE A 370 -40.95 25.48 45.51
CA PHE A 370 -40.31 25.47 44.18
C PHE A 370 -38.94 24.76 44.15
N VAL A 371 -38.71 23.90 43.15
CA VAL A 371 -37.40 23.28 42.85
C VAL A 371 -36.76 24.00 41.67
N SER A 372 -35.52 24.45 41.84
CA SER A 372 -34.76 25.15 40.81
C SER A 372 -34.25 24.21 39.72
N LYS A 373 -33.97 24.75 38.54
CA LYS A 373 -33.01 24.08 37.64
C LYS A 373 -31.59 24.27 38.18
N PRO A 374 -30.64 23.40 37.83
CA PRO A 374 -29.28 23.51 38.32
C PRO A 374 -28.57 24.80 37.88
N PHE A 375 -27.76 25.37 38.77
CA PHE A 375 -26.94 26.55 38.50
C PHE A 375 -25.61 26.49 39.25
N ARG A 376 -24.65 27.31 38.86
CA ARG A 376 -23.31 27.33 39.47
C ARG A 376 -23.25 28.24 40.69
N PHE A 377 -22.67 27.72 41.77
CA PHE A 377 -22.45 28.39 43.04
C PHE A 377 -20.98 28.36 43.43
N ARG A 378 -20.48 29.46 43.99
CA ARG A 378 -19.05 29.69 44.25
C ARG A 378 -18.64 29.16 45.62
N CYS A 379 -17.65 28.28 45.69
CA CYS A 379 -16.98 27.89 46.93
C CYS A 379 -15.92 28.94 47.35
N LYS A 380 -15.54 28.96 48.62
CA LYS A 380 -14.54 29.91 49.17
C LYS A 380 -13.17 29.82 48.47
N ASN A 381 -12.79 28.62 48.04
CA ASN A 381 -11.55 28.38 47.29
C ASN A 381 -11.60 28.85 45.82
N GLY A 382 -12.70 29.47 45.38
CA GLY A 382 -12.89 29.96 44.00
C GLY A 382 -13.40 28.91 43.01
N SER A 383 -13.55 27.64 43.42
CA SER A 383 -14.16 26.61 42.58
C SER A 383 -15.68 26.78 42.46
N TRP A 384 -16.27 26.16 41.43
CA TRP A 384 -17.70 26.23 41.15
C TRP A 384 -18.35 24.87 41.31
N LYS A 385 -19.45 24.82 42.06
CA LYS A 385 -20.31 23.63 42.18
C LYS A 385 -21.63 23.84 41.46
N TRP A 386 -22.11 22.83 40.76
CA TRP A 386 -23.47 22.82 40.23
C TRP A 386 -24.43 22.40 41.33
N ILE A 387 -25.35 23.28 41.69
CA ILE A 387 -26.33 23.04 42.74
C ILE A 387 -27.75 23.08 42.21
N GLU A 388 -28.59 22.22 42.76
CA GLU A 388 -30.05 22.27 42.63
C GLU A 388 -30.62 22.64 44.00
N ILE A 389 -31.56 23.60 44.05
CA ILE A 389 -32.14 24.08 45.31
C ILE A 389 -33.66 23.86 45.35
N LEU A 390 -34.16 23.47 46.51
CA LEU A 390 -35.57 23.46 46.88
C LEU A 390 -35.83 24.63 47.83
N MET A 391 -36.77 25.50 47.47
CA MET A 391 -37.17 26.66 48.26
C MET A 391 -38.59 26.46 48.81
N VAL A 392 -38.75 26.68 50.11
CA VAL A 392 -40.01 26.60 50.85
C VAL A 392 -40.18 27.89 51.65
N ASP A 393 -41.34 28.53 51.54
CA ASP A 393 -41.62 29.73 52.32
C ASP A 393 -42.18 29.34 53.69
N LEU A 394 -41.52 29.78 54.77
CA LEU A 394 -41.97 29.62 56.15
C LEU A 394 -41.94 30.98 56.89
N TYR A 395 -42.19 32.07 56.17
CA TYR A 395 -42.19 33.42 56.75
C TYR A 395 -43.28 33.62 57.81
N ASP A 396 -44.44 33.02 57.64
CA ASP A 396 -45.57 33.11 58.59
C ASP A 396 -45.39 32.23 59.84
N ASP A 397 -44.37 31.36 59.87
CA ASP A 397 -44.06 30.55 61.04
C ASP A 397 -43.36 31.42 62.10
N PRO A 398 -43.92 31.52 63.33
CA PRO A 398 -43.42 32.42 64.36
C PRO A 398 -42.00 32.09 64.87
N MET A 399 -41.47 30.90 64.56
CA MET A 399 -40.13 30.47 64.95
C MET A 399 -39.09 30.63 63.82
N ILE A 400 -39.49 30.51 62.55
CA ILE A 400 -38.56 30.50 61.40
C ILE A 400 -38.48 31.86 60.71
N GLN A 401 -39.62 32.51 60.45
CA GLN A 401 -39.72 33.85 59.84
C GLN A 401 -38.82 34.07 58.60
N GLY A 402 -38.74 33.09 57.70
CA GLY A 402 -37.87 33.14 56.52
C GLY A 402 -38.14 32.08 55.45
N ILE A 403 -37.37 32.12 54.38
CA ILE A 403 -37.40 31.16 53.27
C ILE A 403 -36.38 30.06 53.55
N VAL A 404 -36.82 28.82 53.64
CA VAL A 404 -35.96 27.65 53.79
C VAL A 404 -35.48 27.17 52.44
N ILE A 405 -34.17 27.03 52.29
CA ILE A 405 -33.52 26.57 51.08
C ILE A 405 -32.71 25.31 51.40
N ASN A 406 -33.03 24.23 50.70
CA ASN A 406 -32.26 22.99 50.71
C ASN A 406 -31.50 22.85 49.39
N ALA A 407 -30.20 22.62 49.43
CA ALA A 407 -29.35 22.49 48.25
C ALA A 407 -28.70 21.10 48.16
N ARG A 408 -28.51 20.64 46.91
CA ARG A 408 -27.81 19.40 46.58
C ARG A 408 -26.71 19.67 45.54
N ASP A 409 -25.53 19.10 45.74
CA ASP A 409 -24.45 19.08 44.75
C ASP A 409 -24.77 18.07 43.64
N ILE A 410 -24.72 18.51 42.39
CA ILE A 410 -24.89 17.67 41.21
C ILE A 410 -23.73 17.80 40.21
N THR A 411 -22.59 18.34 40.65
CA THR A 411 -21.43 18.62 39.80
C THR A 411 -20.96 17.39 39.03
N GLU A 412 -20.79 16.26 39.71
CA GLU A 412 -20.38 15.00 39.10
C GLU A 412 -21.37 14.53 38.03
N ARG A 413 -22.67 14.59 38.33
CA ARG A 413 -23.73 14.21 37.38
C ARG A 413 -23.75 15.09 36.13
N VAL A 414 -23.50 16.39 36.28
CA VAL A 414 -23.45 17.32 35.14
C VAL A 414 -22.20 17.08 34.29
N LEU A 415 -21.05 16.80 34.90
CA LEU A 415 -19.80 16.51 34.20
C LEU A 415 -19.89 15.19 33.42
N ILE A 416 -20.37 14.10 34.03
CA ILE A 416 -20.55 12.80 33.38
C ILE A 416 -21.50 12.91 32.18
N ASN A 417 -22.64 13.60 32.33
CA ASN A 417 -23.57 13.79 31.21
C ASN A 417 -22.96 14.63 30.06
N LYS A 418 -22.08 15.57 30.39
CA LYS A 418 -21.36 16.37 29.39
C LYS A 418 -20.33 15.52 28.66
N GLU A 419 -19.60 14.67 29.38
CA GLU A 419 -18.63 13.73 28.80
C GLU A 419 -19.28 12.68 27.91
N ILE A 420 -20.41 12.10 28.32
CA ILE A 420 -21.17 11.15 27.50
C ILE A 420 -21.60 11.82 26.19
N LYS A 421 -22.20 13.00 26.25
CA LYS A 421 -22.62 13.74 25.04
C LYS A 421 -21.43 14.10 24.15
N ALA A 422 -20.33 14.57 24.72
CA ALA A 422 -19.11 14.90 23.97
C ALA A 422 -18.48 13.66 23.32
N SER A 423 -18.50 12.52 24.01
CA SER A 423 -18.03 11.23 23.50
C SER A 423 -18.90 10.70 22.36
N GLU A 424 -20.23 10.75 22.51
CA GLU A 424 -21.21 10.39 21.47
C GLU A 424 -21.05 11.26 20.21
N GLU A 425 -20.96 12.59 20.37
CA GLU A 425 -20.72 13.52 19.26
C GLU A 425 -19.37 13.25 18.59
N LYS A 426 -18.32 12.99 19.36
CA LYS A 426 -16.99 12.62 18.84
C LYS A 426 -17.04 11.33 18.02
N HIS A 427 -17.70 10.27 18.51
CA HIS A 427 -17.81 9.01 17.77
C HIS A 427 -18.62 9.16 16.48
N ARG A 428 -19.75 9.88 16.53
CA ARG A 428 -20.56 10.18 15.34
C ARG A 428 -19.78 11.00 14.31
N LEU A 429 -18.96 11.95 14.77
CA LEU A 429 -18.09 12.74 13.91
C LEU A 429 -17.05 11.84 13.23
N LEU A 430 -16.29 11.03 13.98
CA LEU A 430 -15.24 10.14 13.44
C LEU A 430 -15.76 9.17 12.37
N PHE A 431 -16.98 8.64 12.55
CA PHE A 431 -17.63 7.77 11.56
C PHE A 431 -17.98 8.54 10.27
N ASN A 432 -18.57 9.74 10.40
CA ASN A 432 -19.03 10.56 9.27
C ASN A 432 -17.93 11.36 8.56
N THR A 433 -16.86 11.75 9.26
CA THR A 433 -15.73 12.50 8.65
C THR A 433 -14.75 11.61 7.89
N SER A 434 -14.93 10.29 7.91
CA SER A 434 -14.08 9.40 7.14
C SER A 434 -14.32 9.60 5.63
N PRO A 435 -13.28 9.80 4.82
CA PRO A 435 -13.43 10.00 3.37
C PRO A 435 -13.83 8.71 2.63
N PHE A 436 -13.76 7.56 3.30
CA PHE A 436 -14.12 6.27 2.75
C PHE A 436 -15.59 5.93 3.06
N PRO A 437 -16.35 5.38 2.10
CA PRO A 437 -17.65 4.80 2.36
C PRO A 437 -17.57 3.71 3.43
N LYS A 438 -18.38 3.87 4.50
CA LYS A 438 -18.46 2.94 5.62
C LYS A 438 -19.91 2.58 5.90
N TYR A 439 -20.11 1.31 6.21
CA TYR A 439 -21.39 0.82 6.69
C TYR A 439 -21.21 -0.24 7.76
N ILE A 440 -22.19 -0.36 8.64
CA ILE A 440 -22.24 -1.36 9.69
C ILE A 440 -23.13 -2.50 9.21
N LEU A 441 -22.59 -3.71 9.25
CA LEU A 441 -23.23 -4.92 8.76
C LEU A 441 -23.60 -5.84 9.92
N GLU A 442 -24.85 -6.29 9.94
CA GLU A 442 -25.23 -7.42 10.78
C GLU A 442 -24.88 -8.73 10.04
N PRO A 443 -23.99 -9.58 10.58
CA PRO A 443 -23.40 -10.70 9.84
C PRO A 443 -24.38 -11.85 9.56
N ASN A 444 -25.47 -11.98 10.34
CA ASN A 444 -26.43 -13.07 10.17
C ASN A 444 -27.47 -12.77 9.07
N SER A 445 -28.00 -11.55 9.03
CA SER A 445 -29.01 -11.13 8.05
C SER A 445 -28.41 -10.43 6.82
N PHE A 446 -27.14 -10.04 6.89
CA PHE A 446 -26.49 -9.15 5.92
C PHE A 446 -27.17 -7.77 5.81
N LYS A 447 -27.95 -7.37 6.81
CA LYS A 447 -28.63 -6.07 6.85
C LYS A 447 -27.64 -4.96 7.17
N ILE A 448 -27.80 -3.83 6.49
CA ILE A 448 -27.03 -2.61 6.79
C ILE A 448 -27.70 -1.90 7.97
N VAL A 449 -26.97 -1.79 9.08
CA VAL A 449 -27.44 -1.23 10.35
C VAL A 449 -27.23 0.29 10.41
N ASP A 450 -26.13 0.78 9.85
CA ASP A 450 -25.83 2.21 9.78
C ASP A 450 -24.84 2.52 8.64
N VAL A 451 -24.81 3.78 8.19
CA VAL A 451 -23.95 4.26 7.09
C VAL A 451 -23.41 5.67 7.34
N ASN A 452 -22.18 5.90 6.92
CA ASN A 452 -21.57 7.22 7.00
C ASN A 452 -21.94 8.11 5.80
N ASP A 453 -21.65 9.41 5.90
CA ASP A 453 -22.02 10.36 4.84
C ASP A 453 -21.28 10.10 3.51
N ALA A 454 -20.04 9.58 3.55
CA ALA A 454 -19.31 9.18 2.34
C ALA A 454 -20.02 8.03 1.58
N MET A 455 -20.72 7.14 2.29
CA MET A 455 -21.53 6.08 1.68
C MET A 455 -22.67 6.66 0.84
N LEU A 456 -23.33 7.72 1.34
CA LEU A 456 -24.43 8.40 0.65
C LEU A 456 -23.93 9.08 -0.62
N GLN A 457 -22.83 9.82 -0.51
CA GLN A 457 -22.25 10.57 -1.63
C GLN A 457 -21.70 9.66 -2.72
N PHE A 458 -21.01 8.58 -2.36
CA PHE A 458 -20.35 7.70 -3.33
C PHE A 458 -21.32 6.76 -4.06
N TYR A 459 -22.30 6.17 -3.35
CA TYR A 459 -23.24 5.22 -3.95
C TYR A 459 -24.53 5.85 -4.48
N GLY A 460 -24.84 7.08 -4.07
CA GLY A 460 -26.02 7.83 -4.54
C GLY A 460 -27.36 7.40 -3.92
N TYR A 461 -27.35 6.52 -2.92
CA TYR A 461 -28.54 6.14 -2.16
C TYR A 461 -28.77 7.08 -0.97
N THR A 462 -30.04 7.23 -0.59
CA THR A 462 -30.40 7.89 0.67
C THR A 462 -30.11 6.97 1.87
N ARG A 463 -29.98 7.57 3.06
CA ARG A 463 -29.78 6.79 4.30
C ARG A 463 -30.94 5.83 4.55
N GLU A 464 -32.19 6.27 4.34
CA GLU A 464 -33.38 5.44 4.52
C GLU A 464 -33.37 4.22 3.58
N GLU A 465 -33.01 4.42 2.30
CA GLU A 465 -32.87 3.31 1.34
C GLU A 465 -31.80 2.30 1.82
N LEU A 466 -30.59 2.77 2.16
CA LEU A 466 -29.49 1.87 2.56
C LEU A 466 -29.80 1.07 3.82
N LEU A 467 -30.50 1.65 4.79
CA LEU A 467 -30.89 0.95 6.04
C LEU A 467 -31.95 -0.15 5.83
N THR A 468 -32.67 -0.10 4.69
CA THR A 468 -33.60 -1.16 4.28
C THR A 468 -32.95 -2.22 3.39
N MET A 469 -31.78 -1.94 2.84
CA MET A 469 -31.05 -2.83 1.94
C MET A 469 -30.21 -3.86 2.68
N SER A 470 -29.89 -4.94 1.97
CA SER A 470 -28.85 -5.88 2.33
C SER A 470 -27.52 -5.49 1.66
N ALA A 471 -26.40 -5.82 2.29
CA ALA A 471 -25.09 -5.73 1.65
C ALA A 471 -25.00 -6.56 0.35
N LYS A 472 -25.89 -7.53 0.14
CA LYS A 472 -25.99 -8.28 -1.11
C LYS A 472 -26.48 -7.41 -2.27
N ASP A 473 -27.33 -6.43 -2.01
CA ASP A 473 -27.94 -5.57 -3.03
C ASP A 473 -26.94 -4.57 -3.63
N LEU A 474 -25.83 -4.32 -2.93
CA LEU A 474 -24.74 -3.45 -3.40
C LEU A 474 -23.78 -4.14 -4.38
N ARG A 475 -24.05 -5.38 -4.79
CA ARG A 475 -23.13 -6.21 -5.58
C ARG A 475 -23.86 -6.96 -6.70
N PRO A 476 -23.16 -7.30 -7.80
CA PRO A 476 -23.66 -8.26 -8.79
C PRO A 476 -23.88 -9.65 -8.19
N ASN A 477 -24.75 -10.46 -8.80
CA ASN A 477 -25.11 -11.80 -8.30
C ASN A 477 -23.90 -12.74 -8.19
N GLU A 478 -22.93 -12.62 -9.10
CA GLU A 478 -21.73 -13.45 -9.13
C GLU A 478 -20.79 -13.22 -7.93
N GLU A 479 -20.91 -12.09 -7.25
CA GLU A 479 -20.06 -11.69 -6.11
C GLU A 479 -20.72 -11.97 -4.74
N ILE A 480 -21.98 -12.42 -4.73
CA ILE A 480 -22.72 -12.71 -3.48
C ILE A 480 -22.09 -13.87 -2.72
N ASP A 481 -21.68 -14.95 -3.41
CA ASP A 481 -21.06 -16.10 -2.76
C ASP A 481 -19.73 -15.73 -2.10
N LYS A 482 -18.96 -14.85 -2.76
CA LYS A 482 -17.72 -14.31 -2.22
C LYS A 482 -17.96 -13.49 -0.97
N LEU A 483 -19.00 -12.66 -0.94
CA LEU A 483 -19.40 -11.90 0.26
C LEU A 483 -19.79 -12.84 1.41
N VAL A 484 -20.62 -13.86 1.13
CA VAL A 484 -21.07 -14.82 2.15
C VAL A 484 -19.87 -15.54 2.75
N GLN A 485 -18.91 -15.96 1.92
CA GLN A 485 -17.68 -16.58 2.40
C GLN A 485 -16.83 -15.60 3.22
N GLY A 486 -16.63 -14.38 2.73
CA GLY A 486 -15.85 -13.35 3.44
C GLY A 486 -16.43 -12.99 4.81
N VAL A 487 -17.76 -12.94 4.95
CA VAL A 487 -18.43 -12.71 6.25
C VAL A 487 -18.29 -13.92 7.17
N LYS A 488 -18.37 -15.16 6.65
CA LYS A 488 -18.13 -16.38 7.44
C LYS A 488 -16.71 -16.44 7.95
N ASP A 489 -15.72 -16.20 7.09
CA ASP A 489 -14.31 -16.21 7.47
C ASP A 489 -14.03 -15.17 8.58
N PHE A 490 -14.69 -14.01 8.49
CA PHE A 490 -14.61 -12.97 9.51
C PHE A 490 -15.20 -13.38 10.86
N GLN A 491 -16.26 -14.20 10.89
CA GLN A 491 -16.85 -14.67 12.16
C GLN A 491 -15.89 -15.52 13.02
N PHE A 492 -14.88 -16.14 12.43
CA PHE A 492 -13.95 -17.04 13.11
C PHE A 492 -12.58 -16.44 13.45
N GLN A 493 -12.32 -15.17 13.07
CA GLN A 493 -11.04 -14.50 13.30
C GLN A 493 -11.20 -13.31 14.25
N THR A 494 -10.13 -12.89 14.93
CA THR A 494 -10.13 -11.73 15.83
C THR A 494 -9.34 -10.57 15.21
N GLY A 495 -9.90 -9.36 15.23
CA GLY A 495 -9.21 -8.13 14.79
C GLY A 495 -9.71 -7.52 13.47
N THR A 496 -8.82 -6.78 12.79
CA THR A 496 -9.09 -6.14 11.48
C THR A 496 -8.76 -7.13 10.36
N MET A 497 -9.69 -7.35 9.43
CA MET A 497 -9.48 -8.25 8.28
C MET A 497 -9.59 -7.48 6.98
N LYS A 498 -8.64 -7.69 6.08
CA LYS A 498 -8.79 -7.35 4.66
C LYS A 498 -9.52 -8.50 3.97
N SER A 499 -10.76 -8.26 3.57
CA SER A 499 -11.59 -9.25 2.87
C SER A 499 -11.26 -9.34 1.38
N GLY A 500 -10.53 -8.35 0.84
CA GLY A 500 -10.08 -8.30 -0.55
C GLY A 500 -10.90 -7.36 -1.41
N ILE A 501 -10.74 -7.46 -2.74
CA ILE A 501 -11.40 -6.59 -3.71
C ILE A 501 -12.69 -7.24 -4.21
N TYR A 502 -13.79 -6.49 -4.17
CA TYR A 502 -15.13 -6.89 -4.58
C TYR A 502 -15.65 -5.98 -5.68
N THR A 503 -16.53 -6.50 -6.53
CA THR A 503 -17.27 -5.67 -7.48
C THR A 503 -18.56 -5.20 -6.81
N HIS A 504 -18.75 -3.89 -6.73
CA HIS A 504 -19.95 -3.26 -6.21
C HIS A 504 -20.72 -2.56 -7.33
N LYS A 505 -22.00 -2.34 -7.11
CA LYS A 505 -22.92 -1.66 -8.02
C LYS A 505 -23.52 -0.43 -7.34
N LYS A 506 -23.32 0.75 -7.93
CA LYS A 506 -23.93 2.01 -7.49
C LYS A 506 -25.41 2.11 -7.92
N LYS A 507 -26.13 3.12 -7.41
CA LYS A 507 -27.56 3.34 -7.73
C LYS A 507 -27.83 3.57 -9.22
N ASP A 508 -26.93 4.26 -9.90
CA ASP A 508 -26.98 4.51 -11.35
C ASP A 508 -26.63 3.27 -12.20
N GLY A 509 -26.19 2.18 -11.56
CA GLY A 509 -25.80 0.93 -12.20
C GLY A 509 -24.32 0.82 -12.54
N GLU A 510 -23.49 1.84 -12.25
CA GLU A 510 -22.05 1.79 -12.43
C GLU A 510 -21.42 0.68 -11.57
N LEU A 511 -20.49 -0.08 -12.16
CA LEU A 511 -19.72 -1.11 -11.46
C LEU A 511 -18.36 -0.56 -11.03
N VAL A 512 -18.08 -0.66 -9.74
CA VAL A 512 -16.82 -0.19 -9.13
C VAL A 512 -16.13 -1.32 -8.38
N LYS A 513 -14.79 -1.27 -8.32
CA LYS A 513 -13.97 -2.22 -7.58
C LYS A 513 -13.66 -1.64 -6.20
N MET A 514 -14.19 -2.28 -5.17
CA MET A 514 -14.04 -1.85 -3.78
C MET A 514 -13.15 -2.84 -3.02
N GLU A 515 -12.04 -2.36 -2.47
CA GLU A 515 -11.26 -3.08 -1.46
C GLU A 515 -12.00 -2.98 -0.12
N ILE A 516 -12.33 -4.13 0.48
CA ILE A 516 -13.17 -4.23 1.66
C ILE A 516 -12.32 -4.60 2.87
N VAL A 517 -12.45 -3.80 3.92
CA VAL A 517 -11.84 -4.03 5.24
C VAL A 517 -12.94 -4.11 6.29
N GLY A 518 -12.97 -5.23 7.03
CA GLY A 518 -13.91 -5.49 8.10
C GLY A 518 -13.27 -5.36 9.48
N GLN A 519 -13.99 -4.78 10.43
CA GLN A 519 -13.61 -4.72 11.85
C GLN A 519 -14.79 -5.16 12.73
N HIS A 520 -14.51 -5.95 13.77
CA HIS A 520 -15.53 -6.36 14.72
C HIS A 520 -15.99 -5.19 15.55
N LEU A 521 -17.30 -5.02 15.66
CA LEU A 521 -17.94 -4.02 16.50
C LEU A 521 -19.08 -4.68 17.27
N VAL A 522 -19.32 -4.25 18.51
CA VAL A 522 -20.52 -4.64 19.27
C VAL A 522 -21.38 -3.41 19.44
N LEU A 523 -22.60 -3.46 18.93
CA LEU A 523 -23.62 -2.42 19.09
C LEU A 523 -24.83 -3.04 19.78
N ASP A 524 -25.26 -2.48 20.91
CA ASP A 524 -26.42 -2.96 21.67
C ASP A 524 -26.42 -4.47 21.94
N GLN A 525 -25.25 -5.03 22.29
CA GLN A 525 -25.01 -6.47 22.50
C GLN A 525 -25.11 -7.34 21.23
N ILE A 526 -25.32 -6.74 20.05
CA ILE A 526 -25.30 -7.41 18.74
C ILE A 526 -23.88 -7.33 18.16
N LYS A 527 -23.34 -8.48 17.75
CA LYS A 527 -22.06 -8.53 17.03
C LYS A 527 -22.28 -8.06 15.59
N CYS A 528 -21.66 -6.94 15.25
CA CYS A 528 -21.70 -6.32 13.94
C CYS A 528 -20.30 -6.26 13.33
N ILE A 529 -20.24 -5.94 12.05
CA ILE A 529 -19.00 -5.71 11.31
C ILE A 529 -19.03 -4.28 10.78
N LEU A 530 -18.07 -3.46 11.19
CA LEU A 530 -17.80 -2.18 10.53
C LEU A 530 -17.06 -2.47 9.24
N VAL A 531 -17.70 -2.19 8.11
CA VAL A 531 -17.16 -2.39 6.77
C VAL A 531 -16.70 -1.06 6.21
N THR A 532 -15.41 -0.96 5.88
CA THR A 532 -14.84 0.17 5.14
C THR A 532 -14.61 -0.26 3.70
N CYS A 533 -15.06 0.56 2.75
CA CYS A 533 -14.91 0.32 1.33
C CYS A 533 -13.96 1.36 0.73
N ASN A 534 -12.87 0.92 0.12
CA ASN A 534 -11.92 1.78 -0.57
C ASN A 534 -12.05 1.55 -2.09
N ASP A 535 -12.28 2.60 -2.87
CA ASP A 535 -12.36 2.49 -4.33
C ASP A 535 -10.96 2.29 -4.91
N VAL A 536 -10.78 1.17 -5.62
CA VAL A 536 -9.53 0.80 -6.28
C VAL A 536 -9.71 0.62 -7.79
N THR A 537 -10.81 1.12 -8.36
CA THR A 537 -11.17 0.94 -9.77
C THR A 537 -10.05 1.43 -10.71
N ASP A 538 -9.60 2.67 -10.54
CA ASP A 538 -8.53 3.26 -11.37
C ASP A 538 -7.20 2.52 -11.21
N ARG A 539 -6.85 2.14 -9.98
CA ARG A 539 -5.63 1.40 -9.68
C ARG A 539 -5.62 0.03 -10.36
N GLU A 540 -6.72 -0.71 -10.25
CA GLU A 540 -6.85 -2.03 -10.87
C GLU A 540 -6.87 -1.93 -12.40
N ALA A 541 -7.53 -0.91 -12.96
CA ALA A 541 -7.50 -0.63 -14.39
C ALA A 541 -6.07 -0.35 -14.87
N TYR A 542 -5.32 0.47 -14.14
CA TYR A 542 -3.91 0.77 -14.45
C TYR A 542 -3.02 -0.48 -14.37
N LEU A 543 -3.13 -1.26 -13.30
CA LEU A 543 -2.35 -2.49 -13.14
C LEU A 543 -2.65 -3.52 -14.24
N ASN A 544 -3.92 -3.67 -14.61
CA ASN A 544 -4.31 -4.57 -15.70
C ASN A 544 -3.80 -4.06 -17.06
N ASN A 545 -3.88 -2.75 -17.32
CA ASN A 545 -3.33 -2.13 -18.53
C ASN A 545 -1.81 -2.30 -18.61
N LEU A 546 -1.10 -2.12 -17.51
CA LEU A 546 0.35 -2.34 -17.43
C LEU A 546 0.68 -3.80 -17.76
N LYS A 547 0.03 -4.76 -17.10
CA LYS A 547 0.20 -6.20 -17.36
C LYS A 547 -0.10 -6.56 -18.82
N GLN A 548 -1.16 -6.01 -19.40
CA GLN A 548 -1.50 -6.20 -20.82
C GLN A 548 -0.44 -5.60 -21.74
N SER A 549 0.09 -4.42 -21.41
CA SER A 549 1.17 -3.80 -22.17
C SER A 549 2.45 -4.62 -22.11
N GLU A 550 2.85 -5.10 -20.94
CA GLU A 550 4.01 -5.98 -20.75
C GLU A 550 3.86 -7.29 -21.54
N LEU A 551 2.69 -7.93 -21.47
CA LEU A 551 2.40 -9.13 -22.26
C LEU A 551 2.48 -8.85 -23.76
N LYS A 552 1.88 -7.74 -24.23
CA LYS A 552 1.96 -7.33 -25.64
C LYS A 552 3.40 -7.07 -26.09
N LEU A 553 4.21 -6.39 -25.28
CA LEU A 553 5.62 -6.14 -25.57
C LEU A 553 6.42 -7.44 -25.63
N LYS A 554 6.24 -8.34 -24.63
CA LYS A 554 6.89 -9.65 -24.61
C LYS A 554 6.49 -10.50 -25.83
N SER A 555 5.20 -10.53 -26.17
CA SER A 555 4.71 -11.21 -27.37
C SER A 555 5.27 -10.60 -28.65
N ALA A 556 5.33 -9.27 -28.76
CA ALA A 556 5.90 -8.60 -29.93
C ALA A 556 7.39 -8.95 -30.12
N THR A 557 8.19 -8.95 -29.05
CA THR A 557 9.61 -9.36 -29.11
C THR A 557 9.78 -10.83 -29.50
N THR A 558 8.92 -11.72 -29.00
CA THR A 558 8.97 -13.15 -29.36
C THR A 558 8.52 -13.40 -30.80
N ILE A 559 7.45 -12.75 -31.27
CA ILE A 559 6.97 -12.88 -32.66
C ILE A 559 8.02 -12.38 -33.64
N ALA A 560 8.66 -11.24 -33.34
CA ALA A 560 9.74 -10.68 -34.15
C ALA A 560 11.06 -11.47 -34.05
N LYS A 561 11.14 -12.48 -33.16
CA LYS A 561 12.34 -13.26 -32.84
C LYS A 561 13.54 -12.36 -32.51
N LEU A 562 13.30 -11.29 -31.75
CA LEU A 562 14.32 -10.35 -31.32
C LEU A 562 14.86 -10.76 -29.95
N GLY A 563 16.16 -11.02 -29.88
CA GLY A 563 16.86 -11.14 -28.62
C GLY A 563 17.16 -9.75 -28.06
N TYR A 564 16.60 -9.42 -26.89
CA TYR A 564 17.04 -8.26 -26.11
C TYR A 564 18.31 -8.58 -25.34
N TRP A 565 19.21 -7.60 -25.27
CA TRP A 565 20.38 -7.62 -24.40
C TRP A 565 20.60 -6.23 -23.80
N SER A 566 21.23 -6.20 -22.64
CA SER A 566 21.72 -4.96 -22.06
C SER A 566 22.97 -5.22 -21.23
N VAL A 567 23.93 -4.32 -21.30
CA VAL A 567 25.14 -4.35 -20.49
C VAL A 567 25.25 -3.08 -19.67
N ASP A 568 25.44 -3.24 -18.37
CA ASP A 568 25.87 -2.14 -17.51
C ASP A 568 27.40 -2.02 -17.60
N PRO A 569 27.94 -0.89 -18.05
CA PRO A 569 29.38 -0.68 -18.22
C PRO A 569 30.14 -0.58 -16.89
N ILE A 570 29.47 -0.38 -15.75
CA ILE A 570 30.10 -0.17 -14.44
C ILE A 570 30.37 -1.52 -13.76
N ASP A 571 29.37 -2.39 -13.66
CA ASP A 571 29.50 -3.70 -13.02
C ASP A 571 29.66 -4.86 -14.03
N LEU A 572 29.67 -4.54 -15.34
CA LEU A 572 29.76 -5.49 -16.45
C LEU A 572 28.64 -6.54 -16.45
N SER A 573 27.49 -6.24 -15.81
CA SER A 573 26.35 -7.14 -15.80
C SER A 573 25.71 -7.20 -17.19
N PHE A 574 25.67 -8.41 -17.75
CA PHE A 574 25.09 -8.68 -19.05
C PHE A 574 23.74 -9.38 -18.86
N VAL A 575 22.66 -8.70 -19.25
CA VAL A 575 21.29 -9.21 -19.16
C VAL A 575 20.82 -9.56 -20.56
N CYS A 576 20.39 -10.80 -20.74
CA CYS A 576 19.86 -11.30 -22.01
C CYS A 576 18.44 -11.83 -21.83
N SER A 577 17.61 -11.63 -22.84
CA SER A 577 16.32 -12.31 -22.96
C SER A 577 16.46 -13.77 -23.37
N ASP A 578 15.42 -14.58 -23.13
CA ASP A 578 15.36 -15.98 -23.56
C ASP A 578 15.58 -16.15 -25.06
N GLU A 579 15.10 -15.20 -25.87
CA GLU A 579 15.25 -15.25 -27.33
C GLU A 579 16.71 -15.03 -27.77
N PHE A 580 17.47 -14.21 -27.05
CA PHE A 580 18.92 -14.05 -27.25
C PHE A 580 19.63 -15.41 -27.07
N TYR A 581 19.32 -16.13 -25.99
CA TYR A 581 19.88 -17.46 -25.73
C TYR A 581 19.53 -18.47 -26.83
N LYS A 582 18.30 -18.44 -27.34
CA LYS A 582 17.89 -19.30 -28.47
C LYS A 582 18.65 -18.99 -29.76
N ILE A 583 18.86 -17.70 -30.07
CA ILE A 583 19.64 -17.29 -31.26
C ILE A 583 21.06 -17.88 -31.18
N TRP A 584 21.68 -17.84 -29.99
CA TRP A 584 23.01 -18.39 -29.70
C TRP A 584 23.05 -19.90 -29.43
N GLY A 585 21.92 -20.60 -29.45
CA GLY A 585 21.86 -22.04 -29.19
C GLY A 585 22.36 -22.44 -27.80
N ARG A 586 22.17 -21.58 -26.80
CA ARG A 586 22.62 -21.81 -25.41
C ARG A 586 21.46 -21.84 -24.43
N ASN A 587 21.65 -22.52 -23.30
CA ASN A 587 20.67 -22.54 -22.22
C ASN A 587 21.07 -21.51 -21.14
N PRO A 588 20.18 -20.57 -20.76
CA PRO A 588 20.45 -19.57 -19.72
C PRO A 588 20.78 -20.18 -18.34
N GLU A 589 20.33 -21.41 -18.05
CA GLU A 589 20.62 -22.07 -16.77
C GLU A 589 22.06 -22.62 -16.69
N THR A 590 22.69 -22.88 -17.84
CA THR A 590 24.01 -23.53 -17.89
C THR A 590 25.12 -22.61 -18.40
N PHE A 591 24.76 -21.47 -19.00
CA PHE A 591 25.73 -20.54 -19.56
C PHE A 591 25.27 -19.10 -19.36
N ASN A 592 26.12 -18.30 -18.72
CA ASN A 592 25.90 -16.86 -18.59
C ASN A 592 26.82 -16.11 -19.54
N PHE A 593 26.26 -15.15 -20.28
CA PHE A 593 27.03 -14.24 -21.09
C PHE A 593 27.77 -13.22 -20.21
N SER A 594 29.02 -12.96 -20.56
CA SER A 594 29.81 -11.79 -20.19
C SER A 594 30.27 -11.12 -21.49
N PHE A 595 30.83 -9.91 -21.40
CA PHE A 595 31.39 -9.24 -22.59
C PHE A 595 32.44 -10.13 -23.29
N GLU A 596 33.33 -10.77 -22.52
CA GLU A 596 34.37 -11.67 -23.05
C GLU A 596 33.77 -12.89 -23.74
N THR A 597 32.85 -13.60 -23.06
CA THR A 597 32.26 -14.82 -23.62
C THR A 597 31.36 -14.52 -24.82
N PHE A 598 30.75 -13.34 -24.88
CA PHE A 598 30.05 -12.85 -26.07
C PHE A 598 31.03 -12.61 -27.24
N MET A 599 32.14 -11.90 -27.00
CA MET A 599 33.16 -11.63 -28.02
C MET A 599 33.82 -12.90 -28.57
N ASP A 600 33.89 -13.97 -27.78
CA ASP A 600 34.36 -15.29 -28.24
C ASP A 600 33.43 -15.97 -29.23
N THR A 601 32.13 -15.65 -29.20
CA THR A 601 31.15 -16.21 -30.15
C THR A 601 31.18 -15.54 -31.52
N ILE A 602 31.83 -14.39 -31.67
CA ILE A 602 31.84 -13.64 -32.93
C ILE A 602 32.92 -14.18 -33.87
N HIS A 603 32.61 -14.26 -35.16
CA HIS A 603 33.56 -14.70 -36.18
C HIS A 603 34.81 -13.81 -36.18
N PRO A 604 36.04 -14.36 -36.26
CA PRO A 604 37.28 -13.60 -36.10
C PRO A 604 37.40 -12.36 -37.00
N GLU A 605 36.96 -12.46 -38.26
CA GLU A 605 36.99 -11.34 -39.22
C GLU A 605 36.05 -10.18 -38.85
N ASP A 606 35.03 -10.42 -38.04
CA ASP A 606 33.98 -9.44 -37.74
C ASP A 606 34.19 -8.77 -36.36
N LYS A 607 35.12 -9.28 -35.53
CA LYS A 607 35.37 -8.77 -34.17
C LYS A 607 35.85 -7.33 -34.15
N GLU A 608 36.77 -6.96 -35.04
CA GLU A 608 37.32 -5.60 -35.10
C GLU A 608 36.24 -4.57 -35.47
N VAL A 609 35.37 -4.90 -36.43
CA VAL A 609 34.28 -4.03 -36.88
C VAL A 609 33.29 -3.77 -35.73
N LEU A 610 32.88 -4.83 -35.02
CA LEU A 610 31.93 -4.68 -33.91
C LEU A 610 32.52 -3.86 -32.76
N THR A 611 33.78 -4.11 -32.40
CA THR A 611 34.47 -3.36 -31.34
C THR A 611 34.55 -1.88 -31.70
N SER A 612 34.94 -1.58 -32.94
CA SER A 612 35.03 -0.19 -33.43
C SER A 612 33.68 0.54 -33.39
N GLU A 613 32.59 -0.12 -33.78
CA GLU A 613 31.26 0.51 -33.76
C GLU A 613 30.71 0.68 -32.33
N ASN A 614 30.96 -0.28 -31.43
CA ASN A 614 30.64 -0.12 -30.00
C ASN A 614 31.35 1.10 -29.40
N ASP A 615 32.66 1.22 -29.62
CA ASP A 615 33.45 2.35 -29.08
C ASP A 615 32.94 3.69 -29.61
N LYS A 616 32.64 3.78 -30.91
CA LYS A 616 32.04 4.98 -31.51
C LYS A 616 30.66 5.28 -30.93
N ALA A 617 29.82 4.27 -30.72
CA ALA A 617 28.47 4.46 -30.18
C ALA A 617 28.51 5.03 -28.76
N ILE A 618 29.44 4.55 -27.92
CA ILE A 618 29.66 5.04 -26.56
C ILE A 618 30.19 6.48 -26.59
N LEU A 619 31.23 6.75 -27.37
CA LEU A 619 31.87 8.07 -27.47
C LEU A 619 30.94 9.14 -28.05
N GLN A 620 30.17 8.79 -29.08
CA GLN A 620 29.33 9.72 -29.84
C GLN A 620 27.87 9.75 -29.34
N LYS A 621 27.54 8.94 -28.32
CA LYS A 621 26.19 8.78 -27.77
C LYS A 621 25.12 8.50 -28.85
N ARG A 622 25.42 7.61 -29.79
CA ARG A 622 24.56 7.33 -30.94
C ARG A 622 24.10 5.88 -31.00
N LYS A 623 22.93 5.69 -31.61
CA LYS A 623 22.48 4.37 -32.05
C LYS A 623 23.40 3.84 -33.16
N TYR A 624 23.63 2.54 -33.16
CA TYR A 624 24.38 1.84 -34.21
C TYR A 624 23.64 0.58 -34.64
N GLU A 625 23.94 0.16 -35.86
CA GLU A 625 23.41 -1.04 -36.49
C GLU A 625 24.55 -1.73 -37.25
N VAL A 626 24.82 -2.99 -36.92
CA VAL A 626 25.93 -3.77 -37.48
C VAL A 626 25.44 -5.17 -37.79
N VAL A 627 25.89 -5.71 -38.93
CA VAL A 627 25.64 -7.10 -39.30
C VAL A 627 26.96 -7.87 -39.21
N TYR A 628 26.97 -8.96 -38.46
CA TYR A 628 28.16 -9.80 -38.27
C TYR A 628 27.80 -11.28 -38.12
N ARG A 629 28.80 -12.15 -38.23
CA ARG A 629 28.66 -13.60 -38.08
C ARG A 629 28.96 -14.03 -36.64
N ILE A 630 28.16 -14.96 -36.14
CA ILE A 630 28.43 -15.69 -34.89
C ILE A 630 28.69 -17.17 -35.17
N ILE A 631 29.45 -17.80 -34.28
CA ILE A 631 29.78 -19.21 -34.28
C ILE A 631 29.03 -19.86 -33.11
N LEU A 632 28.18 -20.82 -33.44
CA LEU A 632 27.39 -21.60 -32.48
C LEU A 632 28.23 -22.72 -31.84
N PRO A 633 27.77 -23.31 -30.71
CA PRO A 633 28.48 -24.43 -30.07
C PRO A 633 28.67 -25.67 -30.98
N ASP A 634 27.84 -25.83 -32.00
CA ASP A 634 27.96 -26.89 -33.02
C ASP A 634 28.86 -26.49 -34.21
N ASN A 635 29.57 -25.37 -34.10
CA ASN A 635 30.39 -24.72 -35.13
C ASN A 635 29.62 -24.22 -36.36
N SER A 636 28.29 -24.23 -36.36
CA SER A 636 27.53 -23.58 -37.42
C SER A 636 27.62 -22.05 -37.32
N ILE A 637 27.51 -21.38 -38.47
CA ILE A 637 27.61 -19.91 -38.56
C ILE A 637 26.22 -19.32 -38.78
N LYS A 638 25.90 -18.28 -38.02
CA LYS A 638 24.70 -17.47 -38.21
C LYS A 638 25.05 -16.01 -38.50
N TRP A 639 24.22 -15.35 -39.30
CA TRP A 639 24.28 -13.92 -39.53
C TRP A 639 23.35 -13.20 -38.56
N ILE A 640 23.90 -12.27 -37.79
CA ILE A 640 23.18 -11.49 -36.79
C ILE A 640 23.12 -10.04 -37.21
N GLN A 641 21.91 -9.48 -37.23
CA GLN A 641 21.70 -8.04 -37.23
C GLN A 641 21.65 -7.55 -35.79
N HIS A 642 22.54 -6.65 -35.45
CA HIS A 642 22.72 -6.13 -34.11
C HIS A 642 22.48 -4.64 -34.08
N VAL A 643 21.57 -4.22 -33.22
CA VAL A 643 21.22 -2.82 -33.01
C VAL A 643 21.46 -2.50 -31.55
N GLY A 644 22.22 -1.45 -31.27
CA GLY A 644 22.47 -1.00 -29.90
C GLY A 644 22.37 0.51 -29.75
N GLN A 645 22.05 0.94 -28.54
CA GLN A 645 21.96 2.36 -28.17
C GLN A 645 22.36 2.58 -26.71
N PRO A 646 22.95 3.74 -26.38
CA PRO A 646 23.25 4.10 -25.01
C PRO A 646 22.04 4.71 -24.29
N ILE A 647 21.81 4.30 -23.04
CA ILE A 647 20.85 4.90 -22.12
C ILE A 647 21.61 5.86 -21.18
N ASN A 648 21.13 7.11 -21.15
CA ASN A 648 21.64 8.13 -20.23
C ASN A 648 20.93 8.03 -18.88
N GLY A 649 21.68 8.14 -17.79
CA GLY A 649 21.13 8.23 -16.44
C GLY A 649 20.63 9.64 -16.09
N PRO A 650 19.96 9.79 -14.94
CA PRO A 650 19.39 11.07 -14.49
C PRO A 650 20.42 12.21 -14.37
N ASP A 651 21.70 11.88 -14.20
CA ASP A 651 22.78 12.86 -14.00
C ASP A 651 23.44 13.30 -15.33
N GLY A 652 22.95 12.82 -16.47
CA GLY A 652 23.54 13.06 -17.80
C GLY A 652 24.82 12.24 -18.10
N ASN A 653 25.28 11.47 -17.11
CA ASN A 653 26.38 10.50 -17.24
C ASN A 653 25.89 9.14 -17.77
N TYR A 654 26.79 8.47 -18.49
CA TYR A 654 26.57 7.20 -19.18
C TYR A 654 26.28 6.07 -18.18
N THR A 655 25.19 5.32 -18.34
CA THR A 655 24.76 4.34 -17.32
C THR A 655 24.49 2.95 -17.87
N LYS A 656 24.12 2.78 -19.14
CA LYS A 656 23.80 1.44 -19.68
C LYS A 656 23.82 1.41 -21.21
N LEU A 657 24.23 0.30 -21.81
CA LEU A 657 24.05 0.04 -23.24
C LEU A 657 22.98 -1.05 -23.39
N GLU A 658 22.02 -0.84 -24.27
CA GLU A 658 20.99 -1.85 -24.57
C GLU A 658 20.76 -1.99 -26.06
N GLY A 659 20.17 -3.10 -26.46
CA GLY A 659 19.91 -3.35 -27.86
C GLY A 659 19.13 -4.62 -28.14
N THR A 660 19.06 -4.92 -29.43
CA THR A 660 18.42 -6.12 -29.96
C THR A 660 19.33 -6.82 -30.96
N VAL A 661 19.22 -8.15 -31.00
CA VAL A 661 19.84 -9.04 -31.99
C VAL A 661 18.75 -9.79 -32.73
N GLN A 662 18.93 -9.96 -34.04
CA GLN A 662 18.05 -10.77 -34.88
C GLN A 662 18.87 -11.73 -35.73
N ASP A 663 18.44 -12.99 -35.79
CA ASP A 663 18.99 -13.97 -36.73
C ASP A 663 18.46 -13.66 -38.14
N ILE A 664 19.35 -13.25 -39.04
CA ILE A 664 19.05 -12.94 -40.43
C ILE A 664 19.70 -13.95 -41.38
N THR A 665 20.08 -15.13 -40.90
CA THR A 665 20.78 -16.16 -41.69
C THR A 665 19.97 -16.57 -42.91
N ASP A 666 18.66 -16.81 -42.76
CA ASP A 666 17.78 -17.18 -43.87
C ASP A 666 17.65 -16.05 -44.91
N LEU A 667 17.61 -14.80 -44.45
CA LEU A 667 17.54 -13.63 -45.32
C LEU A 667 18.85 -13.47 -46.10
N LYS A 668 20.00 -13.64 -45.44
CA LYS A 668 21.32 -13.56 -46.07
C LYS A 668 21.59 -14.72 -47.01
N SER A 669 21.21 -15.94 -46.66
CA SER A 669 21.36 -17.11 -47.53
C SER A 669 20.49 -16.98 -48.78
N THR A 670 19.25 -16.49 -48.63
CA THR A 670 18.36 -16.20 -49.77
C THR A 670 18.94 -15.10 -50.66
N GLN A 671 19.47 -14.01 -50.08
CA GLN A 671 20.12 -12.95 -50.83
C GLN A 671 21.31 -13.49 -51.65
N LEU A 672 22.22 -14.22 -51.00
CA LEU A 672 23.38 -14.83 -51.67
C LEU A 672 22.97 -15.86 -52.73
N GLN A 673 21.91 -16.63 -52.49
CA GLN A 673 21.38 -17.58 -53.45
C GLN A 673 20.82 -16.87 -54.68
N ILE A 674 20.10 -15.75 -54.49
CA ILE A 674 19.60 -14.91 -55.60
C ILE A 674 20.77 -14.35 -56.41
N GLU A 675 21.79 -13.81 -55.75
CA GLU A 675 23.00 -13.30 -56.41
C GLU A 675 23.68 -14.41 -57.24
N LYS A 676 23.89 -15.59 -56.64
CA LYS A 676 24.47 -16.74 -57.32
C LYS A 676 23.62 -17.23 -58.50
N THR A 677 22.30 -17.36 -58.33
CA THR A 677 21.39 -17.77 -59.40
C THR A 677 21.35 -16.75 -60.54
N ASN A 678 21.46 -15.46 -60.24
CA ASN A 678 21.57 -14.41 -61.26
C ASN A 678 22.90 -14.50 -62.03
N GLU A 679 24.02 -14.73 -61.35
CA GLU A 679 25.32 -14.97 -62.00
C GLU A 679 25.30 -16.22 -62.88
N GLU A 680 24.77 -17.34 -62.38
CA GLU A 680 24.63 -18.58 -63.14
C GLU A 680 23.75 -18.38 -64.38
N LYS A 681 22.61 -17.70 -64.25
CA LYS A 681 21.73 -17.34 -65.37
C LYS A 681 22.48 -16.50 -66.42
N ASN A 682 23.21 -15.47 -65.99
CA ASN A 682 23.97 -14.61 -66.89
C ASN A 682 25.05 -15.39 -67.64
N ASN A 683 25.77 -16.28 -66.96
CA ASN A 683 26.79 -17.13 -67.57
C ASN A 683 26.20 -18.10 -68.62
N ILE A 684 25.05 -18.70 -68.33
CA ILE A 684 24.34 -19.55 -69.29
C ILE A 684 23.98 -18.76 -70.55
N LEU A 685 23.37 -17.58 -70.38
CA LEU A 685 22.94 -16.74 -71.50
C LEU A 685 24.11 -16.19 -72.33
N GLU A 686 25.25 -15.87 -71.71
CA GLU A 686 26.48 -15.46 -72.41
C GLU A 686 27.15 -16.63 -73.17
N SER A 687 26.96 -17.87 -72.73
CA SER A 687 27.53 -19.06 -73.40
C SER A 687 26.77 -19.49 -74.67
N ILE A 688 25.61 -18.89 -74.96
CA ILE A 688 24.80 -19.22 -76.14
C ILE A 688 25.57 -18.76 -77.39
N GLY A 689 25.82 -19.69 -78.32
CA GLY A 689 26.56 -19.41 -79.56
C GLY A 689 25.81 -18.56 -80.60
N ASP A 690 24.50 -18.35 -80.41
CA ASP A 690 23.65 -17.45 -81.19
C ASP A 690 23.44 -16.12 -80.45
N ALA A 691 23.04 -15.07 -81.18
CA ALA A 691 22.70 -13.80 -80.56
C ALA A 691 21.40 -13.92 -79.75
N PHE A 692 21.46 -13.57 -78.47
CA PHE A 692 20.33 -13.62 -77.54
C PHE A 692 20.03 -12.24 -76.97
N ILE A 693 18.77 -11.83 -77.11
CA ILE A 693 18.29 -10.50 -76.70
C ILE A 693 16.98 -10.67 -75.94
N SER A 694 16.78 -9.93 -74.86
CA SER A 694 15.49 -9.87 -74.16
C SER A 694 15.01 -8.43 -74.03
N VAL A 695 13.74 -8.18 -74.34
CA VAL A 695 13.10 -6.87 -74.22
C VAL A 695 11.81 -6.95 -73.41
N ASP A 696 11.46 -5.89 -72.69
CA ASP A 696 10.16 -5.77 -72.02
C ASP A 696 9.04 -5.37 -73.02
N HIS A 697 7.79 -5.26 -72.53
CA HIS A 697 6.64 -4.82 -73.33
C HIS A 697 6.74 -3.40 -73.88
N ASN A 698 7.58 -2.56 -73.28
CA ASN A 698 7.88 -1.20 -73.75
C ASN A 698 9.07 -1.19 -74.72
N TRP A 699 9.54 -2.37 -75.16
CA TRP A 699 10.72 -2.55 -76.01
C TRP A 699 12.03 -2.10 -75.37
N THR A 700 12.09 -1.98 -74.05
CA THR A 700 13.32 -1.69 -73.33
C THR A 700 14.20 -2.93 -73.31
N VAL A 701 15.47 -2.81 -73.71
CA VAL A 701 16.40 -3.93 -73.69
C VAL A 701 16.78 -4.27 -72.25
N THR A 702 16.45 -5.50 -71.84
CA THR A 702 16.71 -6.04 -70.50
C THR A 702 17.89 -7.01 -70.46
N TYR A 703 18.30 -7.54 -71.62
CA TYR A 703 19.47 -8.39 -71.73
C TYR A 703 20.02 -8.39 -73.17
N TRP A 704 21.35 -8.46 -73.28
CA TRP A 704 22.12 -8.46 -74.53
C TRP A 704 23.40 -9.28 -74.33
N ASN A 705 23.55 -10.41 -75.03
CA ASN A 705 24.77 -11.23 -74.93
C ASN A 705 25.89 -10.75 -75.86
N SER A 706 27.10 -11.22 -75.63
CA SER A 706 28.29 -10.88 -76.43
C SER A 706 28.20 -11.29 -77.91
N VAL A 707 27.38 -12.29 -78.26
CA VAL A 707 27.14 -12.65 -79.67
C VAL A 707 26.22 -11.65 -80.35
N ALA A 708 25.20 -11.13 -79.66
CA ALA A 708 24.32 -10.08 -80.17
C ALA A 708 25.10 -8.80 -80.50
N GLU A 709 26.10 -8.43 -79.70
CA GLU A 709 27.00 -7.31 -80.00
C GLU A 709 27.69 -7.48 -81.35
N LYS A 710 28.16 -8.69 -81.65
CA LYS A 710 28.87 -9.01 -82.90
C LYS A 710 27.93 -9.10 -84.11
N VAL A 711 26.76 -9.71 -83.94
CA VAL A 711 25.80 -9.95 -85.03
C VAL A 711 25.08 -8.66 -85.42
N LEU A 712 24.66 -7.86 -84.44
CA LEU A 712 23.92 -6.62 -84.66
C LEU A 712 24.81 -5.37 -84.66
N MET A 713 26.10 -5.49 -84.35
CA MET A 713 27.08 -4.40 -84.36
C MET A 713 26.74 -3.25 -83.40
N VAL A 714 26.15 -3.56 -82.25
CA VAL A 714 25.81 -2.60 -81.19
C VAL A 714 26.35 -3.09 -79.86
N GLU A 715 27.14 -2.26 -79.17
CA GLU A 715 27.69 -2.58 -77.85
C GLU A 715 26.58 -2.63 -76.78
N LYS A 716 26.73 -3.56 -75.85
CA LYS A 716 25.78 -3.80 -74.75
C LYS A 716 25.57 -2.55 -73.90
N ASP A 717 26.65 -1.85 -73.54
CA ASP A 717 26.58 -0.66 -72.70
C ASP A 717 25.80 0.50 -73.39
N ASP A 718 25.79 0.52 -74.73
CA ASP A 718 25.08 1.53 -75.50
C ASP A 718 23.58 1.25 -75.64
N ILE A 719 23.11 0.03 -75.38
CA ILE A 719 21.73 -0.37 -75.64
C ILE A 719 20.95 -0.87 -74.41
N MET A 720 21.64 -1.38 -73.38
CA MET A 720 21.01 -1.85 -72.13
C MET A 720 20.16 -0.75 -71.48
N GLY A 721 18.91 -1.09 -71.13
CA GLY A 721 17.97 -0.15 -70.50
C GLY A 721 17.38 0.92 -71.45
N LYS A 722 17.76 0.93 -72.73
CA LYS A 722 17.19 1.83 -73.74
C LYS A 722 16.12 1.12 -74.56
N ASN A 723 15.25 1.89 -75.19
CA ASN A 723 14.26 1.36 -76.12
C ASN A 723 14.96 0.83 -77.39
N LEU A 724 14.72 -0.43 -77.74
CA LEU A 724 15.31 -1.14 -78.88
C LEU A 724 15.14 -0.34 -80.18
N TRP A 725 13.97 0.25 -80.41
CA TRP A 725 13.67 0.95 -81.66
C TRP A 725 14.35 2.31 -81.77
N ASN A 726 14.59 2.98 -80.65
CA ASN A 726 15.27 4.27 -80.65
C ASN A 726 16.76 4.11 -80.98
N VAL A 727 17.40 3.03 -80.50
CA VAL A 727 18.82 2.76 -80.80
C VAL A 727 18.97 2.15 -82.19
N MET A 728 18.02 1.31 -82.60
CA MET A 728 18.05 0.61 -83.89
C MET A 728 17.35 1.38 -85.02
N GLU A 729 17.09 2.69 -84.87
CA GLU A 729 16.28 3.51 -85.78
C GLU A 729 16.75 3.45 -87.25
N ASN A 730 18.06 3.39 -87.48
CA ASN A 730 18.67 3.26 -88.80
C ASN A 730 18.71 1.82 -89.35
N HIS A 731 18.28 0.85 -88.56
CA HIS A 731 18.32 -0.58 -88.84
C HIS A 731 16.93 -1.25 -88.81
N ILE A 732 15.85 -0.46 -88.75
CA ILE A 732 14.48 -0.96 -88.68
C ILE A 732 14.03 -1.49 -90.04
N GLU A 733 13.92 -2.81 -90.16
CA GLU A 733 13.16 -3.41 -91.26
C GLU A 733 11.66 -3.47 -90.92
N SER A 734 10.84 -2.73 -91.68
CA SER A 734 9.39 -2.59 -91.43
C SER A 734 8.64 -3.92 -91.32
N LYS A 735 9.13 -4.97 -92.00
CA LYS A 735 8.55 -6.32 -91.94
C LYS A 735 8.93 -7.09 -90.67
N ALA A 736 10.12 -6.86 -90.11
CA ALA A 736 10.58 -7.54 -88.90
C ALA A 736 9.86 -6.98 -87.66
N PHE A 737 9.68 -5.66 -87.59
CA PHE A 737 8.91 -4.98 -86.52
C PHE A 737 7.50 -5.57 -86.37
N LEU A 738 6.76 -5.69 -87.49
CA LEU A 738 5.40 -6.25 -87.48
C LEU A 738 5.36 -7.71 -87.01
N LYS A 739 6.42 -8.49 -87.27
CA LYS A 739 6.53 -9.88 -86.80
C LYS A 739 6.75 -9.90 -85.28
N TYR A 740 7.67 -9.10 -84.74
CA TYR A 740 7.89 -9.05 -83.28
C TYR A 740 6.67 -8.52 -82.53
N TYR A 741 6.04 -7.46 -83.05
CA TYR A 741 4.80 -6.91 -82.48
C TYR A 741 3.69 -7.95 -82.41
N LYS A 742 3.48 -8.73 -83.49
CA LYS A 742 2.52 -9.83 -83.50
C LYS A 742 2.85 -10.90 -82.46
N SER A 743 4.13 -11.25 -82.27
CA SER A 743 4.53 -12.27 -81.31
C SER A 743 4.16 -11.89 -79.87
N ILE A 744 4.45 -10.66 -79.45
CA ILE A 744 4.09 -10.16 -78.10
C ILE A 744 2.56 -10.17 -77.91
N HIS A 745 1.80 -9.67 -78.87
CA HIS A 745 0.34 -9.52 -78.73
C HIS A 745 -0.43 -10.83 -78.87
N SER A 746 0.05 -11.77 -79.69
CA SER A 746 -0.61 -13.06 -79.86
C SER A 746 -0.13 -14.11 -78.86
N GLY A 747 0.96 -13.84 -78.12
CA GLY A 747 1.59 -14.81 -77.22
C GLY A 747 2.16 -16.05 -77.93
N ASN A 748 2.32 -16.02 -79.26
CA ASN A 748 2.80 -17.15 -80.04
C ASN A 748 4.25 -16.93 -80.44
N THR A 749 5.04 -18.00 -80.39
CA THR A 749 6.40 -18.00 -80.92
C THR A 749 6.38 -17.84 -82.43
N ILE A 750 7.22 -16.95 -82.95
CA ILE A 750 7.35 -16.69 -84.39
C ILE A 750 8.76 -17.03 -84.84
N TYR A 751 8.85 -17.75 -85.96
CA TYR A 751 10.09 -18.13 -86.61
C TYR A 751 10.09 -17.57 -88.03
N PHE A 752 11.17 -16.92 -88.43
CA PHE A 752 11.35 -16.50 -89.81
C PHE A 752 12.82 -16.36 -90.17
N GLN A 753 13.10 -16.50 -91.45
CA GLN A 753 14.38 -16.19 -92.05
C GLN A 753 14.17 -15.01 -93.00
N ASP A 754 14.98 -13.98 -92.87
CA ASP A 754 14.95 -12.81 -93.74
C ASP A 754 16.37 -12.30 -94.00
N TYR A 755 16.54 -11.60 -95.10
CA TYR A 755 17.79 -10.89 -95.38
C TYR A 755 17.68 -9.50 -94.79
N PHE A 756 18.52 -9.21 -93.79
CA PHE A 756 18.57 -7.92 -93.14
C PHE A 756 19.62 -7.05 -93.82
N SER A 757 19.14 -6.14 -94.66
CA SER A 757 19.95 -5.19 -95.44
C SER A 757 20.86 -4.34 -94.56
N SER A 758 20.36 -3.96 -93.38
CA SER A 758 21.03 -3.12 -92.40
C SER A 758 22.32 -3.72 -91.83
N PHE A 759 22.40 -5.06 -91.77
CA PHE A 759 23.57 -5.80 -91.28
C PHE A 759 24.27 -6.58 -92.39
N ASN A 760 23.73 -6.52 -93.63
CA ASN A 760 24.17 -7.30 -94.78
C ASN A 760 24.29 -8.82 -94.47
N LYS A 761 23.30 -9.37 -93.75
CA LYS A 761 23.29 -10.77 -93.27
C LYS A 761 21.93 -11.41 -93.48
N TRP A 762 21.92 -12.71 -93.78
CA TRP A 762 20.72 -13.53 -93.65
C TRP A 762 20.59 -13.97 -92.20
N LEU A 763 19.50 -13.57 -91.55
CA LEU A 763 19.26 -13.89 -90.15
C LEU A 763 18.04 -14.79 -90.01
N GLU A 764 18.22 -15.88 -89.27
CA GLU A 764 17.15 -16.69 -88.74
C GLU A 764 16.78 -16.15 -87.35
N VAL A 765 15.55 -15.67 -87.20
CA VAL A 765 15.06 -15.09 -85.95
C VAL A 765 13.95 -15.96 -85.37
N SER A 766 14.12 -16.33 -84.11
CA SER A 766 13.14 -17.01 -83.29
C SER A 766 12.72 -16.10 -82.14
N ALA A 767 11.48 -15.64 -82.16
CA ALA A 767 10.92 -14.71 -81.17
C ALA A 767 9.99 -15.46 -80.22
N TYR A 768 10.37 -15.56 -78.95
CA TYR A 768 9.66 -16.26 -77.89
C TYR A 768 9.02 -15.26 -76.92
N PRO A 769 7.69 -15.09 -76.96
CA PRO A 769 6.99 -14.23 -76.01
C PRO A 769 6.86 -14.96 -74.66
N SER A 770 6.98 -14.20 -73.58
CA SER A 770 6.73 -14.60 -72.20
C SER A 770 5.79 -13.59 -71.55
N GLU A 771 5.30 -13.85 -70.34
CA GLU A 771 4.29 -13.00 -69.68
C GLU A 771 4.63 -11.50 -69.72
N ASN A 772 5.91 -11.13 -69.53
CA ASN A 772 6.33 -9.73 -69.46
C ASN A 772 7.44 -9.35 -70.45
N ASN A 773 7.98 -10.29 -71.22
CA ASN A 773 9.19 -10.08 -72.02
C ASN A 773 9.11 -10.78 -73.37
N LEU A 774 9.83 -10.29 -74.37
CA LEU A 774 10.11 -11.00 -75.62
C LEU A 774 11.60 -11.38 -75.67
N SER A 775 11.88 -12.67 -75.82
CA SER A 775 13.22 -13.19 -76.02
C SER A 775 13.46 -13.49 -77.49
N LEU A 776 14.52 -12.94 -78.07
CA LEU A 776 14.92 -13.13 -79.47
C LEU A 776 16.19 -13.97 -79.53
N TYR A 777 16.14 -15.06 -80.30
CA TYR A 777 17.31 -15.79 -80.74
C TYR A 777 17.56 -15.47 -82.21
N ILE A 778 18.76 -15.00 -82.52
CA ILE A 778 19.15 -14.57 -83.86
C ILE A 778 20.39 -15.36 -84.26
N ARG A 779 20.25 -16.18 -85.30
CA ARG A 779 21.33 -16.94 -85.89
C ARG A 779 21.70 -16.36 -87.25
N ASP A 780 22.99 -16.12 -87.47
CA ASP A 780 23.50 -15.78 -88.79
C ASP A 780 23.55 -17.04 -89.65
N ILE A 781 22.76 -17.06 -90.74
CA ILE A 781 22.67 -18.17 -91.69
C ILE A 781 23.20 -17.77 -93.07
N SER A 782 23.98 -16.69 -93.17
CA SER A 782 24.50 -16.18 -94.44
C SER A 782 25.33 -17.23 -95.19
N ASP A 783 26.23 -17.92 -94.49
CA ASP A 783 27.05 -18.99 -95.08
C ASP A 783 26.19 -20.17 -95.54
N LYS A 784 25.16 -20.53 -94.76
CA LYS A 784 24.21 -21.59 -95.11
C LYS A 784 23.46 -21.24 -96.39
N GLN A 785 22.93 -20.02 -96.51
CA GLN A 785 22.22 -19.55 -97.70
C GLN A 785 23.13 -19.49 -98.93
N HIS A 786 24.39 -19.06 -98.75
CA HIS A 786 25.37 -19.06 -99.83
C HIS A 786 25.66 -20.48 -100.34
N ASN A 787 25.85 -21.43 -99.42
CA ASN A 787 26.10 -22.84 -99.75
C ASN A 787 24.88 -23.50 -100.41
N GLU A 788 23.66 -23.26 -99.92
CA GLU A 788 22.44 -23.78 -100.54
C GLU A 788 22.28 -23.27 -101.97
N PHE A 789 22.54 -21.97 -102.21
CA PHE A 789 22.52 -21.40 -103.55
C PHE A 789 23.61 -21.99 -104.47
N ALA A 790 24.83 -22.17 -103.94
CA ALA A 790 25.94 -22.78 -104.69
C ALA A 790 25.62 -24.23 -105.10
N ILE A 791 25.09 -25.03 -104.16
CA ILE A 791 24.66 -26.41 -104.41
C ILE A 791 23.52 -26.46 -105.43
N GLN A 792 22.53 -25.57 -105.32
CA GLN A 792 21.43 -25.51 -106.28
C GLN A 792 21.94 -25.22 -107.70
N LYS A 793 22.84 -24.25 -107.84
CA LYS A 793 23.48 -23.92 -109.12
C LYS A 793 24.31 -25.08 -109.68
N GLN A 794 25.01 -25.82 -108.82
CA GLN A 794 25.77 -27.02 -109.21
C GLN A 794 24.83 -28.14 -109.70
N ASN A 795 23.76 -28.40 -108.97
CA ASN A 795 22.75 -29.42 -109.33
C ASN A 795 22.05 -29.11 -110.65
N ASP A 796 21.69 -27.86 -110.90
CA ASP A 796 21.08 -27.46 -112.17
C ASP A 796 22.02 -27.69 -113.36
N LYS A 797 23.33 -27.42 -113.18
CA LYS A 797 24.35 -27.70 -114.20
C LYS A 797 24.58 -29.19 -114.43
N LEU A 798 24.54 -30.02 -113.37
CA LEU A 798 24.61 -31.48 -113.49
C LEU A 798 23.40 -32.06 -114.25
N ARG A 799 22.18 -31.53 -114.01
CA ARG A 799 20.97 -31.93 -114.74
C ARG A 799 21.08 -31.65 -116.24
N GLU A 800 21.66 -30.52 -116.63
CA GLU A 800 21.90 -30.15 -118.04
C GLU A 800 22.87 -31.14 -118.74
N ILE A 801 23.95 -31.53 -118.05
CA ILE A 801 24.91 -32.53 -118.55
C ILE A 801 24.24 -33.90 -118.73
N ALA A 802 23.47 -34.36 -117.73
CA ALA A 802 22.76 -35.63 -117.79
C ALA A 802 21.73 -35.68 -118.93
N TRP A 803 21.04 -34.55 -119.21
CA TRP A 803 20.14 -34.43 -120.35
C TRP A 803 20.89 -34.56 -121.68
N THR A 804 22.04 -33.90 -121.83
CA THR A 804 22.90 -33.96 -123.03
C THR A 804 23.40 -35.38 -123.28
N GLN A 805 23.87 -36.07 -122.24
CA GLN A 805 24.32 -37.47 -122.31
C GLN A 805 23.21 -38.41 -122.81
N SER A 806 21.97 -38.23 -122.34
CA SER A 806 20.89 -39.15 -122.69
C SER A 806 20.36 -38.93 -124.11
N HIS A 807 20.26 -37.67 -124.54
CA HIS A 807 19.51 -37.33 -125.74
C HIS A 807 20.39 -37.09 -126.98
N VAL A 808 21.59 -36.54 -126.80
CA VAL A 808 22.46 -36.11 -127.92
C VAL A 808 23.42 -37.23 -128.34
N VAL A 809 23.98 -37.97 -127.37
CA VAL A 809 24.90 -39.10 -127.60
C VAL A 809 24.20 -40.28 -128.30
N ARG A 810 22.89 -40.47 -128.05
CA ARG A 810 22.14 -41.63 -128.52
C ARG A 810 21.98 -41.67 -130.04
N ALA A 811 21.89 -40.50 -130.70
CA ALA A 811 21.68 -40.40 -132.14
C ALA A 811 22.88 -40.92 -132.97
N PRO A 812 24.13 -40.45 -132.77
CA PRO A 812 25.29 -41.00 -133.47
C PRO A 812 25.56 -42.46 -133.09
N LEU A 813 25.35 -42.84 -131.82
CA LEU A 813 25.51 -44.23 -131.39
C LEU A 813 24.50 -45.17 -132.08
N ALA A 814 23.23 -44.76 -132.20
CA ALA A 814 22.23 -45.54 -132.92
C ALA A 814 22.57 -45.65 -134.41
N ARG A 815 23.11 -44.58 -135.03
CA ARG A 815 23.61 -44.63 -136.42
C ARG A 815 24.77 -45.62 -136.55
N LEU A 816 25.76 -45.54 -135.66
CA LEU A 816 26.91 -46.48 -135.61
C LEU A 816 26.44 -47.92 -135.52
N MET A 817 25.59 -48.22 -134.53
CA MET A 817 25.06 -49.57 -134.30
C MET A 817 24.30 -50.07 -135.53
N GLY A 818 23.43 -49.25 -136.11
CA GLY A 818 22.67 -49.62 -137.31
C GLY A 818 23.57 -49.97 -138.49
N VAL A 819 24.61 -49.18 -138.75
CA VAL A 819 25.55 -49.48 -139.85
C VAL A 819 26.41 -50.72 -139.53
N VAL A 820 26.86 -50.89 -138.29
CA VAL A 820 27.63 -52.08 -137.87
C VAL A 820 26.80 -53.36 -137.99
N ASP A 821 25.51 -53.31 -137.64
CA ASP A 821 24.60 -54.46 -137.78
C ASP A 821 24.41 -54.85 -139.26
N LEU A 822 24.31 -53.88 -140.18
CA LEU A 822 24.26 -54.14 -141.63
C LEU A 822 25.52 -54.87 -142.13
N PHE A 823 26.70 -54.50 -141.61
CA PHE A 823 27.95 -55.22 -141.91
C PHE A 823 27.94 -56.65 -141.36
N ARG A 824 27.45 -56.84 -140.15
CA ARG A 824 27.45 -58.14 -139.45
C ARG A 824 26.51 -59.14 -140.10
N GLU A 825 25.36 -58.69 -140.57
CA GLU A 825 24.37 -59.52 -141.26
C GLU A 825 24.75 -59.78 -142.73
N GLY A 826 25.84 -59.18 -143.23
CA GLY A 826 26.33 -59.38 -144.59
C GLY A 826 25.43 -58.73 -145.65
N LEU A 827 24.65 -57.72 -145.27
CA LEU A 827 23.63 -57.07 -146.12
C LEU A 827 24.19 -55.99 -147.06
N LEU A 828 25.51 -55.82 -147.13
CA LEU A 828 26.17 -54.76 -147.89
C LEU A 828 27.03 -55.32 -149.03
N ASP A 829 26.82 -54.80 -150.24
CA ASP A 829 27.63 -55.12 -151.42
C ASP A 829 29.02 -54.46 -151.36
N GLU A 830 30.01 -54.99 -152.08
CA GLU A 830 31.40 -54.48 -152.07
C GLU A 830 31.52 -52.97 -152.37
N ASN A 831 30.63 -52.43 -153.22
CA ASN A 831 30.63 -51.00 -153.55
C ASN A 831 30.01 -50.12 -152.44
N GLU A 832 29.21 -50.69 -151.55
CA GLU A 832 28.50 -49.98 -150.46
C GLU A 832 29.25 -50.02 -149.13
N LYS A 833 30.15 -51.00 -148.96
CA LYS A 833 30.99 -51.13 -147.75
C LYS A 833 31.81 -49.87 -147.47
N LYS A 834 32.42 -49.26 -148.50
CA LYS A 834 33.28 -48.10 -148.31
C LYS A 834 32.52 -46.84 -147.82
N PRO A 835 31.40 -46.43 -148.45
CA PRO A 835 30.55 -45.35 -147.92
C PRO A 835 30.01 -45.60 -146.51
N MET A 836 29.65 -46.84 -146.18
CA MET A 836 29.16 -47.19 -144.84
C MET A 836 30.25 -47.07 -143.77
N LEU A 837 31.50 -47.42 -144.10
CA LEU A 837 32.65 -47.16 -143.23
C LEU A 837 32.87 -45.66 -143.01
N ASP A 838 32.68 -44.82 -144.04
CA ASP A 838 32.79 -43.36 -143.89
C ASP A 838 31.68 -42.81 -142.97
N HIS A 839 30.46 -43.36 -143.03
CA HIS A 839 29.37 -43.00 -142.10
C HIS A 839 29.64 -43.45 -140.66
N ILE A 840 30.24 -44.63 -140.46
CA ILE A 840 30.72 -45.07 -139.15
C ILE A 840 31.76 -44.08 -138.65
N TYR A 841 32.77 -43.77 -139.47
CA TYR A 841 33.84 -42.85 -139.09
C TYR A 841 33.30 -41.46 -138.72
N THR A 842 32.38 -40.92 -139.53
CA THR A 842 31.76 -39.61 -139.26
C THR A 842 30.93 -39.63 -137.98
N SER A 843 30.12 -40.68 -137.76
CA SER A 843 29.32 -40.80 -136.54
C SER A 843 30.18 -41.04 -135.30
N ALA A 844 31.33 -41.69 -135.44
CA ALA A 844 32.31 -41.87 -134.39
C ALA A 844 33.00 -40.55 -134.01
N ILE A 845 33.35 -39.72 -134.99
CA ILE A 845 33.88 -38.36 -134.75
C ILE A 845 32.83 -37.50 -134.05
N GLU A 846 31.59 -37.47 -134.55
CA GLU A 846 30.51 -36.69 -133.95
C GLU A 846 30.24 -37.13 -132.49
N LEU A 847 30.28 -38.43 -132.24
CA LEU A 847 30.18 -38.97 -130.89
C LEU A 847 31.35 -38.54 -130.01
N ASP A 848 32.58 -38.57 -130.53
CA ASP A 848 33.78 -38.13 -129.80
C ASP A 848 33.71 -36.64 -129.47
N ASP A 849 33.30 -35.78 -130.41
CA ASP A 849 33.12 -34.35 -130.18
C ASP A 849 32.10 -34.07 -129.07
N ILE A 850 30.95 -34.76 -129.09
CA ILE A 850 29.92 -34.66 -128.03
C ILE A 850 30.49 -35.13 -126.69
N ILE A 851 31.26 -36.22 -126.65
CA ILE A 851 31.89 -36.72 -125.43
C ILE A 851 32.92 -35.71 -124.92
N GLN A 852 33.74 -35.11 -125.78
CA GLN A 852 34.70 -34.07 -125.40
C GLN A 852 33.99 -32.84 -124.84
N GLU A 853 32.87 -32.41 -125.44
CA GLU A 853 32.05 -31.32 -124.92
C GLU A 853 31.48 -31.65 -123.52
N ILE A 854 30.97 -32.87 -123.32
CA ILE A 854 30.46 -33.35 -122.03
C ILE A 854 31.57 -33.40 -120.98
N VAL A 855 32.76 -33.89 -121.33
CA VAL A 855 33.93 -33.95 -120.44
C VAL A 855 34.38 -32.54 -120.06
N SER A 856 34.45 -31.61 -121.02
CA SER A 856 34.79 -30.21 -120.77
C SER A 856 33.76 -29.53 -119.84
N LYS A 857 32.46 -29.70 -120.12
CA LYS A 857 31.39 -29.19 -119.24
C LYS A 857 31.46 -29.80 -117.85
N SER A 858 31.73 -31.11 -117.73
CA SER A 858 31.87 -31.80 -116.44
C SER A 858 33.09 -31.32 -115.65
N GLN A 859 34.22 -31.11 -116.31
CA GLN A 859 35.41 -30.53 -115.69
C GLN A 859 35.16 -29.11 -115.17
N SER A 860 34.37 -28.29 -115.88
CA SER A 860 33.97 -26.95 -115.41
C SER A 860 33.07 -26.94 -114.16
N VAL A 861 32.49 -28.09 -113.79
CA VAL A 861 31.74 -28.26 -112.53
C VAL A 861 32.68 -28.65 -111.40
N ILE A 862 33.77 -29.37 -111.70
CA ILE A 862 34.78 -29.81 -110.73
C ILE A 862 35.79 -28.69 -110.43
N SER A 863 36.10 -27.81 -111.39
CA SER A 863 37.10 -26.74 -111.23
C SER A 863 36.55 -25.42 -110.69
N ASN A 864 35.36 -25.42 -110.08
CA ASN A 864 34.78 -24.26 -109.38
C ASN A 864 34.72 -24.46 -107.85
N GLU A 865 35.41 -25.47 -107.32
CA GLU A 865 36.09 -25.34 -106.01
C GLU A 865 37.35 -24.47 -106.20
#